data_AF-B9EKZ0-F1
#
_entry.id   AF-B9EKZ0-F1
#
_cell.length_a   1.000
_cell.length_b   1.000
_cell.length_c   1.000
_cell.angle_alpha   90.00
_cell.angle_beta   90.00
_cell.angle_gamma   90.00
#
_symmetry.space_group_name_H-M   'P 1'
#
loop_
_entity.id
_entity.type
_entity.pdbx_description
1 polymer ?
#
loop_
_entity_poly.entity_id
_entity_poly.type
_entity_poly.pdbx_seq_one_letter_code
_entity_poly.pdbx_strand_id
1 'polypeptide(L)'
;MASNKDRKKNKKSTNIDEISEAQLLFPEEIDETDVLDLNLYSDINDDFFNEANRVVQFLMEAKRHFEASRIKRYSDIIFNLHRRYVDEVNDNEVLRPQILSSENKLRLALELTATSEEAMQKLKDSLGDAWKESDASALREQLVQEKLHEVLIKCEGLADRNSGTTDDTAEFGHLAKYKNIILRERDRLAGEVVDLEKRLTTNRYYSENLEYIIRNNEDAMSKMASRAKFAEGERLNVESKLRALMKTMEEQKEAHGKTMMKLDIANRELSETTRKLSQKISDYDRQRVHLDKYRSEVNALNKAMHKNEDDIADLTKNQKNNEEMIKQLRLIEKEKSNAVSQLTSRLKKSIEDQNNATTRMYKLNRKVMILNSEILRLKNNINSLEKDVLNANGRTDDIRRIKETLQRERDSLRSDIIKLNNTMADLKHDMMLKANMISSLNLDMNKLNVKLDEAYILKSKAEKERDEMAQEMETLHERIENYQDQISLKTSQVNDLTEKLHEKQREVHSFKKQLESVHSEKMMLQRNLENTTQERDNFRILQAKSGHQIQQLTTEISANEVKINSLNLKIEHLNNYIKELQSDLKNKENLVAGLRKDMREMKAKNEMLAKTISNDELKFMKMGHELEEMRKERNLVGLQMVRRNDEIVVIKEKLQIAQNALDNGTTQYNQRVEDIRLLKKEISNLHTESECLKHAIKSTADMRKEIVRLQRALNQEHIRIRALTEDARTPTGVHRWRILKGEDPKKFELLEKLQLLQKRSLKQSIENSNIKNKLCEAQKTNETLKRMLSHMPTVEIKHKLVVQQRINRQMAKRLKTLAAERSLDMVELKSRQCIINSYAGKISEIGELPFLSDLKNELKSGILDVKNEISKSNMSLVPQEYMECGLFSDADTKTSTMCAKLTDSLNPKMFKHL
;
A
#
# COMPACT_ATOMS: atom_id res chain seq x y z
N MET A 1 -70.68 -19.73 62.98
CA MET A 1 -70.17 -21.07 63.35
C MET A 1 -69.46 -21.66 62.14
N ALA A 2 -68.40 -22.47 62.34
CA ALA A 2 -67.51 -23.02 61.29
C ALA A 2 -66.74 -21.91 60.51
N SER A 3 -65.46 -22.04 60.14
CA SER A 3 -64.68 -23.15 59.55
C SER A 3 -65.13 -23.47 58.11
N ASN A 4 -64.26 -23.59 57.10
CA ASN A 4 -62.84 -23.95 57.14
C ASN A 4 -61.98 -23.15 56.13
N LYS A 5 -60.66 -23.38 56.12
CA LYS A 5 -59.67 -22.81 55.19
C LYS A 5 -59.83 -23.39 53.76
N ASP A 6 -59.48 -22.61 52.74
CA ASP A 6 -58.44 -23.04 51.79
C ASP A 6 -57.68 -21.86 51.12
N ARG A 7 -56.72 -22.14 50.24
CA ARG A 7 -55.54 -21.31 49.93
C ARG A 7 -55.42 -20.83 48.47
N LYS A 8 -54.57 -19.79 48.28
CA LYS A 8 -53.93 -19.31 47.03
C LYS A 8 -54.90 -18.64 46.01
N LYS A 9 -54.55 -17.54 45.33
CA LYS A 9 -53.23 -16.98 44.95
C LYS A 9 -53.16 -15.45 45.13
N ASN A 10 -51.93 -14.92 45.16
CA ASN A 10 -51.65 -13.48 45.21
C ASN A 10 -52.20 -12.71 44.00
N LYS A 11 -52.62 -11.47 44.23
CA LYS A 11 -52.78 -10.42 43.21
C LYS A 11 -51.86 -9.26 43.60
N LYS A 12 -51.07 -8.73 42.67
CA LYS A 12 -50.12 -7.64 42.97
C LYS A 12 -50.87 -6.37 43.37
N SER A 13 -50.43 -5.71 44.44
CA SER A 13 -50.64 -4.28 44.66
C SER A 13 -49.34 -3.54 44.30
N THR A 14 -49.50 -2.39 43.66
CA THR A 14 -48.45 -1.41 43.38
C THR A 14 -47.71 -0.97 44.66
N ASN A 15 -46.40 -0.78 44.56
CA ASN A 15 -45.67 0.21 45.34
C ASN A 15 -45.06 1.23 44.38
N ILE A 16 -44.77 2.43 44.88
CA ILE A 16 -44.46 3.63 44.09
C ILE A 16 -42.93 3.79 43.98
N ASP A 17 -42.43 4.16 42.80
CA ASP A 17 -41.04 4.57 42.62
C ASP A 17 -40.85 6.00 43.17
N GLU A 18 -40.38 6.12 44.41
CA GLU A 18 -39.81 7.37 44.91
C GLU A 18 -38.42 7.56 44.31
N ILE A 19 -38.33 8.37 43.25
CA ILE A 19 -37.06 8.79 42.67
C ILE A 19 -36.44 9.86 43.58
N SER A 20 -35.67 9.42 44.58
CA SER A 20 -34.76 10.29 45.31
C SER A 20 -33.58 10.63 44.41
N GLU A 21 -33.43 11.92 44.05
CA GLU A 21 -32.28 12.39 43.28
C GLU A 21 -31.03 12.41 44.17
N ALA A 22 -30.13 11.45 43.96
CA ALA A 22 -28.83 11.44 44.60
C ALA A 22 -27.94 12.57 44.03
N GLN A 23 -27.99 13.75 44.66
CA GLN A 23 -27.11 14.87 44.32
C GLN A 23 -25.65 14.55 44.68
N LEU A 24 -24.77 14.72 43.69
CA LEU A 24 -23.32 14.81 43.91
C LEU A 24 -23.02 16.16 44.58
N LEU A 25 -22.84 16.14 45.91
CA LEU A 25 -22.19 17.23 46.63
C LEU A 25 -20.68 17.10 46.45
N PHE A 26 -20.15 17.72 45.39
CA PHE A 26 -18.76 18.17 45.42
C PHE A 26 -18.65 19.30 46.45
N PRO A 27 -17.56 19.37 47.25
CA PRO A 27 -17.21 20.61 47.92
C PRO A 27 -17.00 21.72 46.88
N GLU A 28 -17.53 22.92 47.12
CA GLU A 28 -17.19 24.11 46.33
C GLU A 28 -15.82 24.67 46.75
N GLU A 29 -14.79 23.81 46.75
CA GLU A 29 -13.39 24.26 46.69
C GLU A 29 -13.13 24.68 45.24
N ILE A 30 -13.49 25.94 44.94
CA ILE A 30 -13.19 26.61 43.68
C ILE A 30 -11.69 26.93 43.67
N ASP A 31 -10.87 25.94 43.33
CA ASP A 31 -9.46 26.15 43.07
C ASP A 31 -9.32 26.82 41.70
N GLU A 32 -9.17 28.16 41.68
CA GLU A 32 -9.15 29.01 40.47
C GLU A 32 -7.84 28.85 39.65
N THR A 33 -7.45 27.61 39.36
CA THR A 33 -6.40 27.30 38.38
C THR A 33 -6.92 27.59 36.97
N ASP A 34 -6.39 28.65 36.34
CA ASP A 34 -6.71 28.94 34.94
C ASP A 34 -6.20 27.79 34.05
N VAL A 35 -6.94 27.52 32.97
CA VAL A 35 -6.70 26.40 32.05
C VAL A 35 -5.36 26.54 31.31
N LEU A 36 -4.76 27.74 31.33
CA LEU A 36 -3.42 28.01 30.81
C LEU A 36 -2.28 27.62 31.78
N ASP A 37 -2.54 27.55 33.09
CA ASP A 37 -1.52 27.28 34.11
C ASP A 37 -1.39 25.78 34.46
N LEU A 38 -2.31 24.92 33.98
CA LEU A 38 -2.20 23.47 34.14
C LEU A 38 -0.94 22.92 33.46
N ASN A 39 -0.04 22.33 34.25
CA ASN A 39 1.07 21.55 33.74
C ASN A 39 0.58 20.16 33.28
N LEU A 40 0.41 20.04 31.96
CA LEU A 40 -0.06 18.83 31.26
C LEU A 40 0.79 17.56 31.51
N TYR A 41 1.95 17.67 32.17
CA TYR A 41 2.80 16.55 32.57
C TYR A 41 2.57 16.11 34.03
N SER A 42 2.40 17.04 34.99
CA SER A 42 2.26 16.70 36.42
C SER A 42 0.82 16.64 36.93
N ASP A 43 -0.08 17.42 36.34
CA ASP A 43 -1.37 17.73 36.98
C ASP A 43 -2.50 16.81 36.48
N ILE A 44 -2.37 16.32 35.23
CA ILE A 44 -3.24 15.30 34.64
C ILE A 44 -2.71 13.90 35.00
N ASN A 45 -2.56 13.64 36.30
CA ASN A 45 -1.96 12.42 36.84
C ASN A 45 -2.96 11.25 36.98
N ASP A 46 -2.49 10.11 37.51
CA ASP A 46 -3.34 8.93 37.75
C ASP A 46 -4.53 9.24 38.67
N ASP A 47 -4.41 10.17 39.63
CA ASP A 47 -5.50 10.52 40.54
C ASP A 47 -6.61 11.32 39.83
N PHE A 48 -6.26 12.22 38.90
CA PHE A 48 -7.23 12.86 38.00
C PHE A 48 -8.03 11.80 37.20
N PHE A 49 -7.36 10.79 36.65
CA PHE A 49 -8.04 9.71 35.92
C PHE A 49 -8.84 8.77 36.85
N ASN A 50 -8.39 8.53 38.07
CA ASN A 50 -9.13 7.77 39.08
C ASN A 50 -10.44 8.48 39.46
N GLU A 51 -10.40 9.80 39.69
CA GLU A 51 -11.60 10.58 40.02
C GLU A 51 -12.55 10.72 38.82
N ALA A 52 -12.02 10.95 37.61
CA ALA A 52 -12.82 10.90 36.39
C ALA A 52 -13.54 9.55 36.20
N ASN A 53 -12.90 8.43 36.58
CA ASN A 53 -13.54 7.11 36.57
C ASN A 53 -14.55 6.91 37.70
N ARG A 54 -14.33 7.48 38.91
CA ARG A 54 -15.34 7.51 39.99
C ARG A 54 -16.60 8.27 39.56
N VAL A 55 -16.47 9.43 38.93
CA VAL A 55 -17.61 10.21 38.41
C VAL A 55 -18.38 9.41 37.35
N VAL A 56 -17.68 8.69 36.46
CA VAL A 56 -18.32 7.77 35.50
C VAL A 56 -19.05 6.62 36.21
N GLN A 57 -18.47 6.04 37.26
CA GLN A 57 -19.13 4.99 38.05
C GLN A 57 -20.39 5.51 38.76
N PHE A 58 -20.30 6.64 39.47
CA PHE A 58 -21.45 7.27 40.14
C PHE A 58 -22.59 7.54 39.15
N LEU A 59 -22.29 8.08 37.96
CA LEU A 59 -23.31 8.35 36.95
C LEU A 59 -23.92 7.06 36.37
N MET A 60 -23.21 5.93 36.34
CA MET A 60 -23.81 4.64 36.00
C MET A 60 -24.72 4.11 37.12
N GLU A 61 -24.32 4.26 38.38
CA GLU A 61 -25.12 3.85 39.56
C GLU A 61 -26.40 4.70 39.69
N ALA A 62 -26.30 6.01 39.42
CA ALA A 62 -27.43 6.94 39.30
C ALA A 62 -28.29 6.76 38.03
N LYS A 63 -28.05 5.72 37.22
CA LYS A 63 -28.74 5.41 35.95
C LYS A 63 -28.60 6.47 34.84
N ARG A 64 -27.73 7.47 35.01
CA ARG A 64 -27.42 8.55 34.04
C ARG A 64 -26.43 8.07 32.97
N HIS A 65 -26.82 7.03 32.26
CA HIS A 65 -25.96 6.27 31.34
C HIS A 65 -25.45 7.08 30.14
N PHE A 66 -26.17 8.13 29.71
CA PHE A 66 -25.76 8.98 28.60
C PHE A 66 -24.57 9.88 28.99
N GLU A 67 -24.69 10.54 30.14
CA GLU A 67 -23.66 11.39 30.73
C GLU A 67 -22.42 10.57 31.13
N ALA A 68 -22.62 9.41 31.77
CA ALA A 68 -21.53 8.48 32.07
C ALA A 68 -20.76 8.06 30.81
N SER A 69 -21.47 7.71 29.73
CA SER A 69 -20.86 7.33 28.45
C SER A 69 -20.10 8.50 27.79
N ARG A 70 -20.61 9.73 27.94
CA ARG A 70 -19.98 10.94 27.39
C ARG A 70 -18.73 11.35 28.18
N ILE A 71 -18.79 11.40 29.51
CA ILE A 71 -17.62 11.71 30.36
C ILE A 71 -16.55 10.63 30.19
N LYS A 72 -16.93 9.35 30.15
CA LYS A 72 -15.98 8.26 29.86
C LYS A 72 -15.24 8.48 28.55
N ARG A 73 -15.93 8.81 27.46
CA ARG A 73 -15.29 9.10 26.16
C ARG A 73 -14.29 10.26 26.24
N TYR A 74 -14.58 11.31 27.01
CA TYR A 74 -13.63 12.41 27.19
C TYR A 74 -12.42 11.98 28.02
N SER A 75 -12.63 11.24 29.13
CA SER A 75 -11.55 10.67 29.94
C SER A 75 -10.66 9.73 29.11
N ASP A 76 -11.24 8.79 28.37
CA ASP A 76 -10.54 7.88 27.45
C ASP A 76 -9.71 8.66 26.40
N ILE A 77 -10.22 9.77 25.87
CA ILE A 77 -9.50 10.63 24.90
C ILE A 77 -8.35 11.38 25.57
N ILE A 78 -8.60 12.03 26.72
CA ILE A 78 -7.59 12.81 27.45
C ILE A 78 -6.45 11.88 27.91
N PHE A 79 -6.76 10.68 28.40
CA PHE A 79 -5.76 9.68 28.78
C PHE A 79 -4.84 9.30 27.61
N ASN A 80 -5.41 9.04 26.43
CA ASN A 80 -4.62 8.70 25.24
C ASN A 80 -3.80 9.88 24.68
N LEU A 81 -4.21 11.13 24.94
CA LEU A 81 -3.47 12.33 24.55
C LEU A 81 -2.37 12.67 25.55
N HIS A 82 -2.68 12.72 26.85
CA HIS A 82 -1.70 12.94 27.92
C HIS A 82 -0.60 11.89 27.88
N ARG A 83 -0.93 10.60 27.74
CA ARG A 83 0.08 9.55 27.61
C ARG A 83 1.05 9.79 26.44
N ARG A 84 0.54 10.14 25.26
CA ARG A 84 1.40 10.46 24.11
C ARG A 84 2.26 11.70 24.35
N TYR A 85 1.73 12.70 25.02
CA TYR A 85 2.47 13.90 25.40
C TYR A 85 3.61 13.57 26.39
N VAL A 86 3.34 12.74 27.40
CA VAL A 86 4.34 12.22 28.34
C VAL A 86 5.40 11.36 27.63
N ASP A 87 4.99 10.45 26.74
CA ASP A 87 5.90 9.62 25.94
C ASP A 87 6.84 10.51 25.08
N GLU A 88 6.30 11.51 24.36
CA GLU A 88 7.07 12.45 23.52
C GLU A 88 7.98 13.38 24.35
N VAL A 89 7.54 13.86 25.53
CA VAL A 89 8.36 14.70 26.43
C VAL A 89 9.55 13.89 26.97
N ASN A 90 9.32 12.65 27.41
CA ASN A 90 10.38 11.76 27.88
C ASN A 90 11.41 11.43 26.77
N ASP A 91 10.94 11.13 25.56
CA ASP A 91 11.84 10.94 24.41
C ASP A 91 12.62 12.24 24.09
N ASN A 92 12.03 13.42 24.28
CA ASN A 92 12.71 14.70 24.11
C ASN A 92 13.85 14.90 25.13
N GLU A 93 13.62 14.54 26.40
CA GLU A 93 14.66 14.58 27.44
C GLU A 93 15.80 13.59 27.16
N VAL A 94 15.50 12.39 26.65
CA VAL A 94 16.50 11.37 26.30
C VAL A 94 17.30 11.75 25.04
N LEU A 95 16.68 12.41 24.07
CA LEU A 95 17.33 12.82 22.82
C LEU A 95 18.24 14.04 22.97
N ARG A 96 17.91 15.01 23.84
CA ARG A 96 18.72 16.24 24.03
C ARG A 96 20.20 15.98 24.38
N PRO A 97 20.55 15.13 25.37
CA PRO A 97 21.93 14.76 25.64
C PRO A 97 22.62 14.03 24.48
N GLN A 98 21.87 13.25 23.69
CA GLN A 98 22.42 12.54 22.53
C GLN A 98 22.76 13.51 21.40
N ILE A 99 21.90 14.50 21.13
CA ILE A 99 22.14 15.58 20.17
C ILE A 99 23.39 16.36 20.59
N LEU A 100 23.44 16.87 21.83
CA LEU A 100 24.61 17.58 22.36
C LEU A 100 25.90 16.72 22.31
N SER A 101 25.79 15.41 22.58
CA SER A 101 26.94 14.49 22.43
C SER A 101 27.40 14.34 20.98
N SER A 102 26.48 14.34 20.02
CA SER A 102 26.78 14.23 18.59
C SER A 102 27.36 15.53 18.01
N GLU A 103 26.86 16.69 18.44
CA GLU A 103 27.41 18.00 18.09
C GLU A 103 28.85 18.17 18.60
N ASN A 104 29.12 17.78 19.86
CA ASN A 104 30.48 17.81 20.41
C ASN A 104 31.42 16.85 19.67
N LYS A 105 30.96 15.67 19.26
CA LYS A 105 31.74 14.73 18.43
C LYS A 105 32.02 15.29 17.03
N LEU A 106 31.03 15.91 16.40
CA LEU A 106 31.17 16.55 15.08
C LEU A 106 32.16 17.72 15.15
N ARG A 107 32.05 18.58 16.16
CA ARG A 107 32.99 19.67 16.41
C ARG A 107 34.42 19.15 16.60
N LEU A 108 34.62 18.12 17.43
CA LEU A 108 35.95 17.52 17.65
C LEU A 108 36.51 16.93 16.34
N ALA A 109 35.68 16.30 15.51
CA ALA A 109 36.09 15.78 14.22
C ALA A 109 36.50 16.89 13.23
N LEU A 110 35.83 18.06 13.26
CA LEU A 110 36.20 19.23 12.46
C LEU A 110 37.53 19.85 12.94
N GLU A 111 37.73 19.99 14.25
CA GLU A 111 39.00 20.45 14.85
C GLU A 111 40.17 19.52 14.52
N LEU A 112 39.95 18.20 14.56
CA LEU A 112 40.93 17.19 14.13
C LEU A 112 41.19 17.21 12.62
N THR A 113 40.17 17.49 11.80
CA THR A 113 40.33 17.60 10.33
C THR A 113 41.20 18.80 9.98
N ALA A 114 40.87 19.99 10.52
CA ALA A 114 41.64 21.22 10.27
C ALA A 114 43.11 21.10 10.70
N THR A 115 43.36 20.52 11.89
CA THR A 115 44.74 20.28 12.36
C THR A 115 45.48 19.23 11.52
N SER A 116 44.79 18.27 10.92
CA SER A 116 45.37 17.33 9.95
C SER A 116 45.70 17.98 8.61
N GLU A 117 44.88 18.93 8.13
CA GLU A 117 45.14 19.69 6.91
C GLU A 117 46.34 20.64 7.07
N GLU A 118 46.45 21.33 8.21
CA GLU A 118 47.65 22.09 8.57
C GLU A 118 48.91 21.22 8.60
N ALA A 119 48.83 20.02 9.19
CA ALA A 119 49.95 19.09 9.25
C ALA A 119 50.35 18.58 7.86
N MET A 120 49.37 18.23 7.01
CA MET A 120 49.61 17.85 5.62
C MET A 120 50.21 19.00 4.80
N GLN A 121 49.82 20.25 5.04
CA GLN A 121 50.41 21.39 4.34
C GLN A 121 51.88 21.59 4.74
N LYS A 122 52.18 21.60 6.05
CA LYS A 122 53.56 21.67 6.56
C LYS A 122 54.44 20.54 6.01
N LEU A 123 53.89 19.33 5.84
CA LEU A 123 54.58 18.22 5.20
C LEU A 123 54.83 18.44 3.70
N LYS A 124 53.85 18.94 2.93
CA LYS A 124 54.03 19.30 1.50
C LYS A 124 55.10 20.37 1.32
N ASP A 125 55.10 21.40 2.16
CA ASP A 125 56.07 22.49 2.11
C ASP A 125 57.48 21.95 2.37
N SER A 126 57.65 21.13 3.42
CA SER A 126 58.94 20.48 3.72
C SER A 126 59.43 19.52 2.63
N LEU A 127 58.51 18.82 1.94
CA LEU A 127 58.84 17.96 0.81
C LEU A 127 59.27 18.80 -0.41
N GLY A 128 58.62 19.93 -0.66
CA GLY A 128 59.00 20.88 -1.70
C GLY A 128 60.38 21.49 -1.48
N ASP A 129 60.76 21.77 -0.23
CA ASP A 129 62.12 22.24 0.11
C ASP A 129 63.16 21.12 0.00
N ALA A 130 62.83 19.88 0.40
CA ALA A 130 63.71 18.73 0.20
C ALA A 130 63.98 18.43 -1.28
N TRP A 131 63.00 18.63 -2.17
CA TRP A 131 63.19 18.51 -3.62
C TRP A 131 64.13 19.60 -4.16
N LYS A 132 63.97 20.87 -3.73
CA LYS A 132 64.88 21.97 -4.13
C LYS A 132 66.34 21.69 -3.72
N GLU A 133 66.57 21.17 -2.52
CA GLU A 133 67.92 20.82 -2.05
C GLU A 133 68.48 19.58 -2.78
N SER A 134 67.62 18.65 -3.20
CA SER A 134 68.00 17.54 -4.08
C SER A 134 68.45 18.04 -5.46
N ASP A 135 67.66 18.90 -6.11
CA ASP A 135 68.00 19.50 -7.42
C ASP A 135 69.27 20.35 -7.33
N ALA A 136 69.44 21.15 -6.27
CA ALA A 136 70.66 21.89 -5.99
C ALA A 136 71.87 20.98 -5.72
N SER A 137 71.66 19.78 -5.19
CA SER A 137 72.72 18.77 -5.01
C SER A 137 73.11 18.12 -6.33
N ALA A 138 72.14 17.73 -7.17
CA ALA A 138 72.40 17.22 -8.51
C ALA A 138 73.15 18.23 -9.39
N LEU A 139 72.77 19.52 -9.33
CA LEU A 139 73.48 20.60 -10.03
C LEU A 139 74.92 20.77 -9.52
N ARG A 140 75.14 20.68 -8.20
CA ARG A 140 76.49 20.70 -7.61
C ARG A 140 77.33 19.50 -8.05
N GLU A 141 76.72 18.31 -8.18
CA GLU A 141 77.41 17.12 -8.69
C GLU A 141 77.79 17.25 -10.17
N GLN A 142 76.86 17.70 -11.04
CA GLN A 142 77.14 17.93 -12.45
C GLN A 142 78.33 18.90 -12.64
N LEU A 143 78.34 20.02 -11.92
CA LEU A 143 79.44 20.99 -11.96
C LEU A 143 80.79 20.45 -11.44
N VAL A 144 80.78 19.37 -10.65
CA VAL A 144 82.00 18.65 -10.24
C VAL A 144 82.42 17.64 -11.32
N GLN A 145 81.48 16.91 -11.93
CA GLN A 145 81.75 15.99 -13.03
C GLN A 145 82.32 16.72 -14.27
N GLU A 146 81.76 17.88 -14.62
CA GLU A 146 82.27 18.74 -15.71
C GLU A 146 83.71 19.19 -15.48
N LYS A 147 84.04 19.63 -14.25
CA LYS A 147 85.42 20.00 -13.86
C LYS A 147 86.37 18.81 -13.83
N LEU A 148 85.90 17.62 -13.44
CA LEU A 148 86.70 16.39 -13.48
C LEU A 148 87.06 16.03 -14.93
N HIS A 149 86.12 16.21 -15.86
CA HIS A 149 86.35 16.02 -17.30
C HIS A 149 87.35 17.04 -17.86
N GLU A 150 87.27 18.30 -17.43
CA GLU A 150 88.24 19.36 -17.78
C GLU A 150 89.67 19.03 -17.29
N VAL A 151 89.80 18.39 -16.12
CA VAL A 151 91.09 17.93 -15.58
C VAL A 151 91.63 16.72 -16.36
N LEU A 152 90.78 15.75 -16.71
CA LEU A 152 91.19 14.58 -17.51
C LEU A 152 91.79 14.99 -18.86
N ILE A 153 91.14 15.90 -19.58
CA ILE A 153 91.63 16.45 -20.86
C ILE A 153 93.00 17.15 -20.70
N LYS A 154 93.27 17.76 -19.54
CA LYS A 154 94.57 18.38 -19.24
C LYS A 154 95.66 17.37 -18.84
N CYS A 155 95.31 16.18 -18.38
CA CYS A 155 96.26 15.13 -18.02
C CYS A 155 96.79 14.34 -19.23
N GLU A 156 95.99 14.15 -20.28
CA GLU A 156 96.42 13.42 -21.48
C GLU A 156 97.59 14.10 -22.23
N GLY A 157 97.73 15.42 -22.09
CA GLY A 157 98.78 16.21 -22.75
C GLY A 157 100.19 16.17 -22.13
N LEU A 158 100.42 15.38 -21.08
CA LEU A 158 101.68 15.39 -20.29
C LEU A 158 102.40 14.03 -20.18
N ALA A 159 101.92 12.99 -20.87
CA ALA A 159 102.40 11.61 -20.71
C ALA A 159 103.67 11.24 -21.54
N ASP A 160 104.36 12.22 -22.14
CA ASP A 160 105.48 11.95 -23.06
C ASP A 160 106.70 12.88 -22.80
N ARG A 161 107.47 12.59 -21.73
CA ARG A 161 108.86 13.07 -21.61
C ARG A 161 109.73 12.39 -20.55
N ASN A 162 110.99 12.18 -20.96
CA ASN A 162 112.22 11.98 -20.17
C ASN A 162 112.50 10.59 -19.55
N SER A 163 113.71 10.10 -19.83
CA SER A 163 114.37 8.96 -19.19
C SER A 163 115.89 9.22 -19.09
N GLY A 164 116.54 8.73 -18.02
CA GLY A 164 117.99 8.78 -17.81
C GLY A 164 118.58 10.11 -17.29
N THR A 165 119.77 10.15 -16.66
CA THR A 165 120.65 9.08 -16.11
C THR A 165 121.76 9.72 -15.24
N THR A 166 122.14 9.09 -14.11
CA THR A 166 123.46 9.13 -13.41
C THR A 166 124.02 10.52 -13.00
N ASP A 167 124.98 10.69 -12.07
CA ASP A 167 126.05 9.81 -11.56
C ASP A 167 126.49 10.24 -10.14
N ASP A 168 127.41 9.51 -9.50
CA ASP A 168 127.79 9.65 -8.07
C ASP A 168 129.24 10.13 -7.80
N THR A 169 129.54 10.42 -6.52
CA THR A 169 130.87 10.71 -5.88
C THR A 169 131.46 12.14 -5.97
N ALA A 170 131.62 12.81 -4.81
CA ALA A 170 132.63 13.89 -4.55
C ALA A 170 132.63 14.42 -3.08
N GLU A 171 132.53 13.58 -2.04
CA GLU A 171 132.57 14.07 -0.65
C GLU A 171 133.96 14.54 -0.19
N PHE A 172 134.16 15.85 -0.01
CA PHE A 172 134.88 16.42 1.16
C PHE A 172 134.74 17.95 1.27
N GLY A 173 134.54 18.68 0.16
CA GLY A 173 134.53 20.15 0.13
C GLY A 173 133.31 20.85 0.76
N HIS A 174 132.37 20.11 1.35
CA HIS A 174 131.03 20.62 1.66
C HIS A 174 130.86 21.24 3.06
N LEU A 175 131.70 20.87 4.05
CA LEU A 175 131.48 21.22 5.48
C LEU A 175 131.26 22.71 5.76
N ALA A 176 132.03 23.58 5.09
CA ALA A 176 131.92 25.04 5.26
C ALA A 176 130.60 25.63 4.72
N LYS A 177 130.01 24.99 3.69
CA LYS A 177 128.70 25.40 3.15
C LYS A 177 127.57 24.91 4.06
N TYR A 178 127.63 23.67 4.56
CA TYR A 178 126.62 23.12 5.47
C TYR A 178 126.40 23.99 6.71
N LYS A 179 127.45 24.53 7.34
CA LYS A 179 127.31 25.38 8.54
C LYS A 179 126.40 26.60 8.31
N ASN A 180 126.46 27.24 7.14
CA ASN A 180 125.62 28.39 6.80
C ASN A 180 124.20 28.00 6.36
N ILE A 181 124.01 26.80 5.83
CA ILE A 181 122.68 26.23 5.54
C ILE A 181 121.97 25.91 6.86
N ILE A 182 122.63 25.19 7.77
CA ILE A 182 122.11 24.78 9.08
C ILE A 182 121.65 26.00 9.91
N LEU A 183 122.38 27.11 9.89
CA LEU A 183 121.95 28.33 10.60
C LEU A 183 120.70 28.97 10.00
N ARG A 184 120.54 28.96 8.68
CA ARG A 184 119.31 29.44 8.01
C ARG A 184 118.13 28.50 8.25
N GLU A 185 118.37 27.18 8.28
CA GLU A 185 117.33 26.21 8.63
C GLU A 185 116.92 26.30 10.10
N ARG A 186 117.85 26.52 11.04
CA ARG A 186 117.52 26.84 12.44
C ARG A 186 116.56 28.03 12.53
N ASP A 187 116.87 29.12 11.85
CA ASP A 187 116.08 30.36 11.95
C ASP A 187 114.73 30.24 11.22
N ARG A 188 114.68 29.47 10.12
CA ARG A 188 113.42 29.07 9.48
C ARG A 188 112.55 28.20 10.39
N LEU A 189 113.13 27.15 10.98
CA LEU A 189 112.44 26.22 11.87
C LEU A 189 111.94 26.94 13.14
N ALA A 190 112.68 27.91 13.67
CA ALA A 190 112.23 28.77 14.77
C ALA A 190 110.97 29.59 14.37
N GLY A 191 110.92 30.11 13.15
CA GLY A 191 109.72 30.76 12.60
C GLY A 191 108.53 29.79 12.45
N GLU A 192 108.77 28.61 11.88
CA GLU A 192 107.76 27.56 11.72
C GLU A 192 107.21 27.07 13.08
N VAL A 193 108.05 26.95 14.11
CA VAL A 193 107.63 26.64 15.49
C VAL A 193 106.73 27.74 16.06
N VAL A 194 107.10 29.01 15.93
CA VAL A 194 106.30 30.15 16.45
C VAL A 194 104.93 30.24 15.76
N ASP A 195 104.83 29.91 14.46
CA ASP A 195 103.53 29.88 13.77
C ASP A 195 102.71 28.62 14.07
N LEU A 196 103.36 27.49 14.40
CA LEU A 196 102.68 26.31 14.95
C LEU A 196 102.14 26.58 16.36
N GLU A 197 102.88 27.28 17.22
CA GLU A 197 102.42 27.69 18.55
C GLU A 197 101.18 28.60 18.47
N LYS A 198 101.17 29.58 17.56
CA LYS A 198 99.98 30.43 17.29
C LYS A 198 98.78 29.61 16.81
N ARG A 199 98.99 28.62 15.94
CA ARG A 199 97.91 27.71 15.48
C ARG A 199 97.41 26.82 16.62
N LEU A 200 98.29 26.45 17.54
CA LEU A 200 97.93 25.61 18.69
C LEU A 200 97.15 26.40 19.75
N THR A 201 97.45 27.69 19.97
CA THR A 201 96.65 28.54 20.86
C THR A 201 95.27 28.87 20.30
N THR A 202 95.14 29.15 18.99
CA THR A 202 93.81 29.38 18.38
C THR A 202 92.96 28.11 18.35
N ASN A 203 93.56 26.94 18.13
CA ASN A 203 92.84 25.66 18.16
C ASN A 203 92.40 25.26 19.59
N ARG A 204 93.19 25.58 20.63
CA ARG A 204 92.78 25.45 22.04
C ARG A 204 91.55 26.31 22.34
N TYR A 205 91.59 27.60 21.99
CA TYR A 205 90.45 28.50 22.20
C TYR A 205 89.19 28.04 21.45
N TYR A 206 89.32 27.51 20.23
CA TYR A 206 88.21 26.91 19.50
C TYR A 206 87.64 25.67 20.20
N SER A 207 88.51 24.80 20.73
CA SER A 207 88.12 23.60 21.48
C SER A 207 87.39 23.95 22.79
N GLU A 208 87.88 24.93 23.55
CA GLU A 208 87.25 25.40 24.79
C GLU A 208 85.84 25.99 24.54
N ASN A 209 85.66 26.74 23.44
CA ASN A 209 84.35 27.25 23.05
C ASN A 209 83.39 26.12 22.61
N LEU A 210 83.88 25.09 21.92
CA LEU A 210 83.08 23.91 21.59
C LEU A 210 82.67 23.12 22.84
N GLU A 211 83.57 22.89 23.80
CA GLU A 211 83.23 22.25 25.08
C GLU A 211 82.15 23.03 25.86
N TYR A 212 82.23 24.38 25.87
CA TYR A 212 81.23 25.22 26.51
C TYR A 212 79.85 25.08 25.84
N ILE A 213 79.80 25.08 24.50
CA ILE A 213 78.56 24.88 23.73
C ILE A 213 77.99 23.48 23.97
N ILE A 214 78.84 22.44 24.00
CA ILE A 214 78.44 21.05 24.27
C ILE A 214 77.81 20.94 25.67
N ARG A 215 78.47 21.43 26.73
CA ARG A 215 77.92 21.39 28.10
C ARG A 215 76.57 22.10 28.20
N ASN A 216 76.42 23.27 27.57
CA ASN A 216 75.14 24.00 27.58
C ASN A 216 74.02 23.23 26.85
N ASN A 217 74.34 22.51 25.77
CA ASN A 217 73.41 21.65 25.06
C ASN A 217 73.06 20.38 25.85
N GLU A 218 74.02 19.75 26.55
CA GLU A 218 73.77 18.63 27.46
C GLU A 218 72.81 19.03 28.60
N ASP A 219 73.01 20.22 29.17
CA ASP A 219 72.18 20.78 30.23
C ASP A 219 70.76 21.10 29.73
N ALA A 220 70.63 21.58 28.48
CA ALA A 220 69.33 21.77 27.82
C ALA A 220 68.62 20.44 27.53
N MET A 221 69.34 19.44 27.02
CA MET A 221 68.82 18.10 26.76
C MET A 221 68.34 17.40 28.04
N SER A 222 69.07 17.54 29.15
CA SER A 222 68.66 17.03 30.47
C SER A 222 67.35 17.67 30.95
N LYS A 223 67.19 19.00 30.75
CA LYS A 223 65.95 19.75 31.06
C LYS A 223 64.79 19.39 30.13
N MET A 224 65.05 18.98 28.88
CA MET A 224 64.01 18.43 27.99
C MET A 224 63.63 16.99 28.35
N ALA A 225 64.59 16.12 28.66
CA ALA A 225 64.35 14.72 29.03
C ALA A 225 63.53 14.57 30.32
N SER A 226 63.75 15.44 31.30
CA SER A 226 62.95 15.48 32.54
C SER A 226 61.51 15.97 32.28
N ARG A 227 61.31 16.99 31.43
CA ARG A 227 59.97 17.43 30.98
C ARG A 227 59.24 16.33 30.20
N ALA A 228 59.94 15.62 29.30
CA ALA A 228 59.36 14.52 28.53
C ALA A 228 58.84 13.39 29.44
N LYS A 229 59.62 12.98 30.45
CA LYS A 229 59.20 11.97 31.44
C LYS A 229 57.98 12.41 32.26
N PHE A 230 57.89 13.69 32.62
CA PHE A 230 56.72 14.23 33.32
C PHE A 230 55.46 14.16 32.44
N ALA A 231 55.54 14.64 31.20
CA ALA A 231 54.44 14.60 30.24
C ALA A 231 54.01 13.15 29.89
N GLU A 232 54.95 12.21 29.82
CA GLU A 232 54.65 10.78 29.65
C GLU A 232 53.88 10.21 30.84
N GLY A 233 54.24 10.58 32.08
CA GLY A 233 53.51 10.20 33.29
C GLY A 233 52.07 10.73 33.32
N GLU A 234 51.86 12.00 32.93
CA GLU A 234 50.52 12.56 32.80
C GLU A 234 49.70 11.89 31.69
N ARG A 235 50.32 11.63 30.53
CA ARG A 235 49.71 10.87 29.43
C ARG A 235 49.20 9.51 29.89
N LEU A 236 50.00 8.77 30.67
CA LEU A 236 49.67 7.43 31.17
C LEU A 236 48.54 7.48 32.23
N ASN A 237 48.49 8.53 33.06
CA ASN A 237 47.40 8.78 34.00
C ASN A 237 46.07 9.07 33.28
N VAL A 238 46.10 9.93 32.24
CA VAL A 238 44.93 10.20 31.39
C VAL A 238 44.49 8.93 30.64
N GLU A 239 45.42 8.16 30.08
CA GLU A 239 45.12 6.90 29.38
C GLU A 239 44.48 5.86 30.32
N SER A 240 44.94 5.77 31.57
CA SER A 240 44.35 4.92 32.60
C SER A 240 42.90 5.31 32.92
N LYS A 241 42.64 6.60 33.16
CA LYS A 241 41.29 7.14 33.38
C LYS A 241 40.37 6.91 32.18
N LEU A 242 40.88 7.08 30.97
CA LEU A 242 40.13 6.87 29.74
C LEU A 242 39.80 5.39 29.52
N ARG A 243 40.73 4.46 29.82
CA ARG A 243 40.45 3.01 29.83
C ARG A 243 39.40 2.62 30.88
N ALA A 244 39.43 3.23 32.08
CA ALA A 244 38.41 3.00 33.10
C ALA A 244 37.03 3.49 32.64
N LEU A 245 36.95 4.69 32.05
CA LEU A 245 35.70 5.23 31.49
C LEU A 245 35.15 4.32 30.37
N MET A 246 36.00 3.89 29.43
CA MET A 246 35.61 2.95 28.36
C MET A 246 35.00 1.66 28.92
N LYS A 247 35.58 1.09 29.98
CA LYS A 247 35.03 -0.10 30.64
C LYS A 247 33.63 0.16 31.20
N THR A 248 33.42 1.26 31.90
CA THR A 248 32.08 1.62 32.43
C THR A 248 31.05 1.89 31.33
N MET A 249 31.46 2.49 30.21
CA MET A 249 30.58 2.71 29.06
C MET A 249 30.19 1.41 28.36
N GLU A 250 31.10 0.44 28.26
CA GLU A 250 30.80 -0.88 27.67
C GLU A 250 29.91 -1.72 28.61
N GLU A 251 30.12 -1.66 29.92
CA GLU A 251 29.24 -2.27 30.93
C GLU A 251 27.82 -1.67 30.90
N GLN A 252 27.71 -0.34 30.77
CA GLN A 252 26.42 0.31 30.55
C GLN A 252 25.78 -0.11 29.23
N LYS A 253 26.54 -0.21 28.14
CA LYS A 253 26.07 -0.66 26.83
C LYS A 253 25.57 -2.11 26.84
N GLU A 254 26.24 -3.00 27.58
CA GLU A 254 25.77 -4.38 27.77
C GLU A 254 24.49 -4.43 28.62
N ALA A 255 24.37 -3.58 29.65
CA ALA A 255 23.14 -3.44 30.43
C ALA A 255 21.96 -2.93 29.59
N HIS A 256 22.18 -1.90 28.74
CA HIS A 256 21.17 -1.38 27.81
C HIS A 256 20.80 -2.42 26.73
N GLY A 257 21.76 -3.22 26.25
CA GLY A 257 21.46 -4.36 25.36
C GLY A 257 20.53 -5.39 26.01
N LYS A 258 20.75 -5.68 27.30
CA LYS A 258 19.90 -6.60 28.09
C LYS A 258 18.51 -6.02 28.39
N THR A 259 18.36 -4.70 28.58
CA THR A 259 17.02 -4.08 28.74
C THR A 259 16.30 -3.97 27.40
N MET A 260 16.97 -3.58 26.32
CA MET A 260 16.42 -3.64 24.96
C MET A 260 15.89 -5.03 24.65
N MET A 261 16.67 -6.10 24.84
CA MET A 261 16.23 -7.47 24.54
C MET A 261 14.98 -7.89 25.32
N LYS A 262 14.80 -7.40 26.56
CA LYS A 262 13.57 -7.63 27.35
C LYS A 262 12.37 -6.86 26.79
N LEU A 263 12.55 -5.58 26.45
CA LEU A 263 11.51 -4.78 25.79
C LEU A 263 11.11 -5.38 24.44
N ASP A 264 12.08 -5.92 23.70
CA ASP A 264 11.90 -6.59 22.42
C ASP A 264 11.06 -7.88 22.55
N ILE A 265 11.18 -8.61 23.67
CA ILE A 265 10.34 -9.77 23.98
C ILE A 265 8.93 -9.30 24.38
N ALA A 266 8.83 -8.33 25.29
CA ALA A 266 7.54 -7.76 25.72
C ALA A 266 6.75 -7.15 24.54
N ASN A 267 7.42 -6.50 23.57
CA ASN A 267 6.80 -5.96 22.36
C ASN A 267 6.27 -7.05 21.42
N ARG A 268 6.91 -8.23 21.37
CA ARG A 268 6.40 -9.39 20.62
C ARG A 268 5.15 -9.98 21.30
N GLU A 269 5.17 -10.10 22.62
CA GLU A 269 4.01 -10.55 23.43
C GLU A 269 2.84 -9.57 23.35
N LEU A 270 3.12 -8.26 23.38
CA LEU A 270 2.14 -7.19 23.17
C LEU A 270 1.57 -7.25 21.74
N SER A 271 2.41 -7.45 20.72
CA SER A 271 1.96 -7.63 19.33
C SER A 271 1.07 -8.86 19.16
N GLU A 272 1.40 -9.98 19.82
CA GLU A 272 0.57 -11.18 19.82
C GLU A 272 -0.77 -10.98 20.54
N THR A 273 -0.77 -10.33 21.71
CA THR A 273 -2.01 -10.06 22.47
C THR A 273 -2.90 -9.06 21.75
N THR A 274 -2.33 -8.01 21.13
CA THR A 274 -3.05 -7.12 20.20
C THR A 274 -3.66 -7.90 19.04
N ARG A 275 -2.91 -8.79 18.39
CA ARG A 275 -3.42 -9.63 17.28
C ARG A 275 -4.57 -10.56 17.73
N LYS A 276 -4.46 -11.18 18.91
CA LYS A 276 -5.50 -12.01 19.52
C LYS A 276 -6.75 -11.17 19.84
N LEU A 277 -6.58 -9.93 20.31
CA LEU A 277 -7.67 -8.97 20.56
C LEU A 277 -8.36 -8.53 19.27
N SER A 278 -7.61 -8.15 18.22
CA SER A 278 -8.18 -7.79 16.90
C SER A 278 -8.99 -8.93 16.29
N GLN A 279 -8.55 -10.19 16.46
CA GLN A 279 -9.32 -11.36 16.04
C GLN A 279 -10.64 -11.48 16.83
N LYS A 280 -10.61 -11.29 18.15
CA LYS A 280 -11.83 -11.29 18.98
C LYS A 280 -12.80 -10.15 18.65
N ILE A 281 -12.30 -8.96 18.27
CA ILE A 281 -13.13 -7.86 17.77
C ILE A 281 -13.81 -8.26 16.44
N SER A 282 -13.06 -8.87 15.51
CA SER A 282 -13.64 -9.34 14.24
C SER A 282 -14.70 -10.45 14.43
N ASP A 283 -14.50 -11.36 15.37
CA ASP A 283 -15.49 -12.38 15.73
C ASP A 283 -16.72 -11.78 16.44
N TYR A 284 -16.53 -10.75 17.27
CA TYR A 284 -17.62 -10.00 17.89
C TYR A 284 -18.46 -9.23 16.86
N ASP A 285 -17.84 -8.54 15.90
CA ASP A 285 -18.58 -7.83 14.83
C ASP A 285 -19.35 -8.80 13.93
N ARG A 286 -18.81 -9.99 13.66
CA ARG A 286 -19.56 -11.08 13.00
C ARG A 286 -20.81 -11.46 13.81
N GLN A 287 -20.65 -11.72 15.11
CA GLN A 287 -21.77 -12.04 16.00
C GLN A 287 -22.80 -10.89 16.07
N ARG A 288 -22.34 -9.63 16.06
CA ARG A 288 -23.20 -8.45 16.02
C ARG A 288 -24.05 -8.40 14.74
N VAL A 289 -23.44 -8.64 13.58
CA VAL A 289 -24.16 -8.73 12.29
C VAL A 289 -25.16 -9.89 12.27
N HIS A 290 -24.87 -11.02 12.93
CA HIS A 290 -25.85 -12.08 13.11
C HIS A 290 -27.02 -11.67 14.03
N LEU A 291 -26.75 -10.98 15.15
CA LEU A 291 -27.79 -10.45 16.05
C LEU A 291 -28.65 -9.37 15.36
N ASP A 292 -28.06 -8.51 14.54
CA ASP A 292 -28.78 -7.50 13.77
C ASP A 292 -29.69 -8.14 12.70
N LYS A 293 -29.24 -9.24 12.07
CA LYS A 293 -30.10 -10.07 11.19
C LYS A 293 -31.25 -10.70 11.95
N TYR A 294 -31.00 -11.39 13.06
CA TYR A 294 -32.07 -11.98 13.88
C TYR A 294 -33.05 -10.93 14.42
N ARG A 295 -32.58 -9.72 14.77
CA ARG A 295 -33.47 -8.58 15.10
C ARG A 295 -34.33 -8.17 13.91
N SER A 296 -33.80 -8.13 12.69
CA SER A 296 -34.58 -7.83 11.49
C SER A 296 -35.62 -8.91 11.17
N GLU A 297 -35.28 -10.19 11.37
CA GLU A 297 -36.18 -11.34 11.19
C GLU A 297 -37.31 -11.34 12.24
N VAL A 298 -36.99 -11.12 13.52
CA VAL A 298 -37.99 -10.96 14.60
C VAL A 298 -38.89 -9.76 14.33
N ASN A 299 -38.35 -8.63 13.86
CA ASN A 299 -39.17 -7.47 13.50
C ASN A 299 -40.06 -7.72 12.27
N ALA A 300 -39.65 -8.55 11.32
CA ALA A 300 -40.48 -8.97 10.20
C ALA A 300 -41.61 -9.94 10.64
N LEU A 301 -41.28 -10.89 11.52
CA LEU A 301 -42.25 -11.81 12.13
C LEU A 301 -43.27 -11.06 13.00
N ASN A 302 -42.86 -10.09 13.81
CA ASN A 302 -43.77 -9.26 14.61
C ASN A 302 -44.71 -8.44 13.70
N LYS A 303 -44.22 -7.91 12.58
CA LYS A 303 -45.08 -7.22 11.58
C LYS A 303 -46.06 -8.17 10.89
N ALA A 304 -45.71 -9.45 10.70
CA ALA A 304 -46.63 -10.46 10.20
C ALA A 304 -47.66 -10.87 11.27
N MET A 305 -47.24 -11.01 12.54
CA MET A 305 -48.13 -11.27 13.67
C MET A 305 -49.18 -10.17 13.84
N HIS A 306 -48.79 -8.89 13.85
CA HIS A 306 -49.76 -7.80 13.96
C HIS A 306 -50.78 -7.77 12.80
N LYS A 307 -50.35 -8.05 11.56
CA LYS A 307 -51.30 -8.22 10.45
C LYS A 307 -52.30 -9.36 10.69
N ASN A 308 -51.82 -10.51 11.17
CA ASN A 308 -52.69 -11.63 11.51
C ASN A 308 -53.64 -11.28 12.69
N GLU A 309 -53.20 -10.46 13.65
CA GLU A 309 -54.03 -9.95 14.75
C GLU A 309 -55.11 -8.98 14.24
N ASP A 310 -54.76 -8.07 13.32
CA ASP A 310 -55.70 -7.17 12.64
C ASP A 310 -56.73 -7.95 11.79
N ASP A 311 -56.28 -8.93 10.99
CA ASP A 311 -57.15 -9.82 10.20
C ASP A 311 -58.11 -10.61 11.11
N ILE A 312 -57.64 -11.09 12.28
CA ILE A 312 -58.48 -11.75 13.30
C ILE A 312 -59.47 -10.76 13.94
N ALA A 313 -59.07 -9.50 14.16
CA ALA A 313 -59.95 -8.46 14.70
C ALA A 313 -61.10 -8.13 13.73
N ASP A 314 -60.82 -7.99 12.43
CA ASP A 314 -61.86 -7.75 11.43
C ASP A 314 -62.71 -9.00 11.16
N LEU A 315 -62.13 -10.22 11.17
CA LEU A 315 -62.91 -11.47 11.10
C LEU A 315 -63.88 -11.63 12.29
N THR A 316 -63.43 -11.35 13.52
CA THR A 316 -64.30 -11.44 14.72
C THR A 316 -65.34 -10.32 14.78
N LYS A 317 -65.06 -9.14 14.23
CA LYS A 317 -66.03 -8.06 14.00
C LYS A 317 -67.08 -8.46 12.96
N ASN A 318 -66.67 -9.05 11.84
CA ASN A 318 -67.59 -9.59 10.83
C ASN A 318 -68.44 -10.74 11.39
N GLN A 319 -67.89 -11.61 12.24
CA GLN A 319 -68.67 -12.63 12.95
C GLN A 319 -69.75 -12.00 13.84
N LYS A 320 -69.43 -10.97 14.65
CA LYS A 320 -70.42 -10.26 15.48
C LYS A 320 -71.54 -9.64 14.65
N ASN A 321 -71.21 -8.98 13.55
CA ASN A 321 -72.19 -8.42 12.62
C ASN A 321 -73.14 -9.51 12.07
N ASN A 322 -72.59 -10.68 11.70
CA ASN A 322 -73.38 -11.83 11.25
C ASN A 322 -74.26 -12.42 12.37
N GLU A 323 -73.75 -12.52 13.60
CA GLU A 323 -74.55 -12.94 14.77
C GLU A 323 -75.69 -11.97 15.08
N GLU A 324 -75.50 -10.66 14.88
CA GLU A 324 -76.55 -9.64 15.03
C GLU A 324 -77.58 -9.72 13.91
N MET A 325 -77.17 -9.91 12.65
CA MET A 325 -78.07 -10.19 11.54
C MET A 325 -78.92 -11.46 11.82
N ILE A 326 -78.31 -12.53 12.34
CA ILE A 326 -79.01 -13.77 12.72
C ILE A 326 -80.02 -13.51 13.87
N LYS A 327 -79.68 -12.66 14.86
CA LYS A 327 -80.63 -12.25 15.92
C LYS A 327 -81.82 -11.47 15.35
N GLN A 328 -81.59 -10.55 14.41
CA GLN A 328 -82.65 -9.79 13.73
C GLN A 328 -83.57 -10.69 12.90
N LEU A 329 -83.02 -11.60 12.10
CA LEU A 329 -83.79 -12.57 11.31
C LEU A 329 -84.67 -13.47 12.20
N ARG A 330 -84.14 -13.94 13.33
CA ARG A 330 -84.92 -14.71 14.34
C ARG A 330 -86.03 -13.89 14.99
N LEU A 331 -85.87 -12.57 15.14
CA LEU A 331 -86.93 -11.69 15.62
C LEU A 331 -88.08 -11.63 14.59
N ILE A 332 -87.75 -11.36 13.33
CA ILE A 332 -88.71 -11.27 12.21
C ILE A 332 -89.45 -12.60 12.02
N GLU A 333 -88.76 -13.74 12.16
CA GLU A 333 -89.38 -15.07 12.12
C GLU A 333 -90.38 -15.28 13.27
N LYS A 334 -90.03 -14.87 14.49
CA LYS A 334 -90.92 -14.94 15.66
C LYS A 334 -92.13 -14.01 15.52
N GLU A 335 -91.95 -12.82 14.95
CA GLU A 335 -93.05 -11.88 14.65
C GLU A 335 -94.01 -12.43 13.58
N LYS A 336 -93.47 -13.01 12.50
CA LYS A 336 -94.30 -13.69 11.47
C LYS A 336 -95.06 -14.89 12.03
N SER A 337 -94.41 -15.70 12.87
CA SER A 337 -95.06 -16.82 13.58
C SER A 337 -96.21 -16.33 14.47
N ASN A 338 -96.00 -15.26 15.24
CA ASN A 338 -97.05 -14.61 16.04
C ASN A 338 -98.20 -14.08 15.17
N ALA A 339 -97.92 -13.48 14.01
CA ALA A 339 -98.95 -12.98 13.09
C ALA A 339 -99.81 -14.13 12.50
N VAL A 340 -99.20 -15.25 12.09
CA VAL A 340 -99.91 -16.45 11.62
C VAL A 340 -100.78 -17.06 12.72
N SER A 341 -100.27 -17.11 13.96
CA SER A 341 -101.03 -17.57 15.13
C SER A 341 -102.23 -16.66 15.44
N GLN A 342 -102.07 -15.34 15.34
CA GLN A 342 -103.19 -14.40 15.48
C GLN A 342 -104.24 -14.56 14.38
N LEU A 343 -103.84 -14.69 13.10
CA LEU A 343 -104.77 -14.88 11.99
C LEU A 343 -105.59 -16.17 12.12
N THR A 344 -104.94 -17.29 12.47
CA THR A 344 -105.64 -18.57 12.71
C THR A 344 -106.57 -18.52 13.93
N SER A 345 -106.22 -17.75 14.97
CA SER A 345 -107.12 -17.53 16.13
C SER A 345 -108.40 -16.73 15.76
N ARG A 346 -108.28 -15.74 14.86
CA ARG A 346 -109.41 -14.92 14.38
C ARG A 346 -110.35 -15.73 13.49
N LEU A 347 -109.80 -16.58 12.62
CA LEU A 347 -110.59 -17.45 11.75
C LEU A 347 -111.46 -18.43 12.56
N LYS A 348 -110.92 -19.02 13.64
CA LYS A 348 -111.70 -19.91 14.53
C LYS A 348 -112.91 -19.20 15.15
N LYS A 349 -112.72 -18.02 15.76
CA LYS A 349 -113.84 -17.28 16.40
C LYS A 349 -114.98 -16.95 15.42
N SER A 350 -114.67 -16.51 14.21
CA SER A 350 -115.69 -16.13 13.22
C SER A 350 -116.60 -17.30 12.79
N ILE A 351 -116.11 -18.54 12.83
CA ILE A 351 -116.90 -19.74 12.54
C ILE A 351 -117.80 -20.10 13.74
N GLU A 352 -117.30 -19.90 14.95
CA GLU A 352 -117.98 -20.25 16.20
C GLU A 352 -119.12 -19.27 16.55
N ASP A 353 -118.95 -17.98 16.28
CA ASP A 353 -120.01 -16.96 16.45
C ASP A 353 -121.20 -17.19 15.48
N GLN A 354 -120.94 -17.59 14.24
CA GLN A 354 -121.99 -17.82 13.23
C GLN A 354 -122.91 -19.01 13.58
N ASN A 355 -122.37 -20.07 14.19
CA ASN A 355 -123.14 -21.20 14.71
C ASN A 355 -123.95 -20.86 15.99
N ASN A 356 -123.50 -19.86 16.75
CA ASN A 356 -124.19 -19.38 17.95
C ASN A 356 -125.33 -18.40 17.63
N ALA A 357 -125.31 -17.73 16.47
CA ALA A 357 -126.38 -16.82 16.06
C ALA A 357 -127.69 -17.55 15.73
N THR A 358 -127.63 -18.60 14.89
CA THR A 358 -128.80 -19.38 14.44
C THR A 358 -129.54 -20.07 15.58
N THR A 359 -128.82 -20.58 16.59
CA THR A 359 -129.41 -21.28 17.73
C THR A 359 -130.05 -20.37 18.79
N ARG A 360 -129.74 -19.06 18.80
CA ARG A 360 -130.34 -18.09 19.75
C ARG A 360 -131.73 -17.65 19.32
N MET A 361 -132.00 -17.53 18.02
CA MET A 361 -133.27 -16.98 17.51
C MET A 361 -134.50 -17.81 17.93
N TYR A 362 -134.37 -19.15 17.94
CA TYR A 362 -135.44 -20.07 18.36
C TYR A 362 -135.80 -20.04 19.85
N LYS A 363 -134.95 -19.47 20.73
CA LYS A 363 -135.17 -19.48 22.18
C LYS A 363 -135.72 -18.15 22.75
N LEU A 364 -135.60 -17.05 22.01
CA LEU A 364 -136.05 -15.73 22.48
C LEU A 364 -137.58 -15.63 22.56
N ASN A 365 -138.27 -16.18 21.56
CA ASN A 365 -139.73 -16.04 21.37
C ASN A 365 -140.57 -16.69 22.49
N ARG A 366 -139.97 -17.53 23.35
CA ARG A 366 -140.66 -18.26 24.43
C ARG A 366 -140.57 -17.57 25.81
N LYS A 367 -139.76 -16.51 25.97
CA LYS A 367 -139.64 -15.77 27.24
C LYS A 367 -140.53 -14.52 27.34
N VAL A 368 -140.96 -13.96 26.22
CA VAL A 368 -141.78 -12.73 26.16
C VAL A 368 -143.11 -12.88 26.93
N MET A 369 -143.68 -14.09 26.95
CA MET A 369 -145.01 -14.35 27.54
C MET A 369 -145.03 -14.41 29.07
N ILE A 370 -143.89 -14.57 29.75
CA ILE A 370 -143.83 -14.77 31.22
C ILE A 370 -143.61 -13.44 31.97
N LEU A 371 -142.97 -12.45 31.33
CA LEU A 371 -142.63 -11.17 31.99
C LEU A 371 -143.84 -10.24 32.22
N ASN A 372 -145.01 -10.58 31.69
CA ASN A 372 -146.20 -9.72 31.74
C ASN A 372 -147.07 -9.90 33.01
N SER A 373 -146.74 -10.86 33.90
CA SER A 373 -147.53 -11.14 35.11
C SER A 373 -146.93 -10.59 36.42
N GLU A 374 -145.61 -10.41 36.52
CA GLU A 374 -144.95 -10.07 37.79
C GLU A 374 -145.10 -8.59 38.17
N ILE A 375 -145.39 -7.71 37.19
CA ILE A 375 -145.49 -6.25 37.35
C ILE A 375 -146.60 -5.84 38.35
N LEU A 376 -147.65 -6.66 38.56
CA LEU A 376 -148.68 -6.36 39.56
C LEU A 376 -148.25 -6.61 41.02
N ARG A 377 -147.22 -7.42 41.28
CA ARG A 377 -146.95 -7.92 42.64
C ARG A 377 -146.07 -7.00 43.49
N LEU A 378 -145.23 -6.17 42.87
CA LEU A 378 -144.30 -5.27 43.56
C LEU A 378 -144.88 -3.87 43.84
N LYS A 379 -146.19 -3.67 43.69
CA LYS A 379 -146.86 -2.38 43.98
C LYS A 379 -147.35 -2.23 45.43
N ASN A 380 -147.44 -3.33 46.18
CA ASN A 380 -148.02 -3.34 47.54
C ASN A 380 -147.00 -3.45 48.67
N ASN A 381 -145.71 -3.67 48.39
CA ASN A 381 -144.67 -3.72 49.41
C ASN A 381 -144.16 -2.31 49.77
N ILE A 382 -144.99 -1.60 50.55
CA ILE A 382 -144.57 -0.85 51.75
C ILE A 382 -143.54 0.27 51.47
N ASN A 383 -143.91 1.55 51.41
CA ASN A 383 -145.17 2.22 51.76
C ASN A 383 -145.59 2.15 53.24
N SER A 384 -144.62 1.95 54.14
CA SER A 384 -144.64 2.42 55.53
C SER A 384 -143.20 2.74 55.96
N LEU A 385 -143.02 3.76 56.82
CA LEU A 385 -141.72 4.35 57.18
C LEU A 385 -141.02 4.98 55.95
N GLU A 386 -141.28 6.24 55.57
CA GLU A 386 -141.81 7.38 56.34
C GLU A 386 -141.01 7.69 57.62
N LYS A 387 -139.68 7.86 57.44
CA LYS A 387 -138.80 8.85 58.10
C LYS A 387 -137.39 8.71 57.49
N ASP A 388 -136.64 9.75 57.13
CA ASP A 388 -136.88 11.20 57.30
C ASP A 388 -136.81 11.94 55.95
N VAL A 389 -137.56 13.05 55.84
CA VAL A 389 -137.58 13.96 54.70
C VAL A 389 -137.00 15.30 55.14
N LEU A 390 -136.14 15.93 54.32
CA LEU A 390 -136.12 17.39 53.98
C LEU A 390 -134.78 17.87 53.38
N ASN A 391 -134.88 18.86 52.46
CA ASN A 391 -133.86 19.86 52.08
C ASN A 391 -132.47 19.35 51.63
N ALA A 392 -132.10 19.21 50.34
CA ALA A 392 -132.59 19.70 49.04
C ALA A 392 -132.13 21.10 48.54
N ASN A 393 -131.42 21.08 47.40
CA ASN A 393 -131.18 22.14 46.38
C ASN A 393 -130.25 23.34 46.66
N GLY A 394 -129.72 23.88 45.54
CA GLY A 394 -128.81 25.04 45.44
C GLY A 394 -127.53 24.69 44.66
N ARG A 395 -127.44 24.69 43.32
CA ARG A 395 -128.10 25.53 42.27
C ARG A 395 -127.82 27.03 42.44
N THR A 396 -127.40 27.79 41.44
CA THR A 396 -127.04 27.49 40.03
C THR A 396 -126.21 28.67 39.49
N ASP A 397 -125.32 28.40 38.54
CA ASP A 397 -125.44 28.79 37.12
C ASP A 397 -126.37 30.01 36.81
N ASP A 398 -126.03 30.95 35.91
CA ASP A 398 -124.84 30.97 35.06
C ASP A 398 -124.50 32.33 34.43
N ILE A 399 -123.29 32.38 33.86
CA ILE A 399 -122.93 32.98 32.56
C ILE A 399 -123.93 33.99 31.97
N ARG A 400 -123.58 35.29 32.06
CA ARG A 400 -124.09 36.34 31.14
C ARG A 400 -123.08 36.63 30.01
N ARG A 401 -122.61 35.58 29.33
CA ARG A 401 -121.72 35.70 28.16
C ARG A 401 -122.53 36.13 26.94
N ILE A 402 -122.19 37.30 26.42
CA ILE A 402 -122.48 37.74 25.05
C ILE A 402 -121.13 38.25 24.54
N LYS A 403 -120.15 37.40 24.22
CA LYS A 403 -120.15 36.42 23.12
C LYS A 403 -120.87 37.00 21.89
N GLU A 404 -120.04 37.46 20.96
CA GLU A 404 -120.42 38.18 19.74
C GLU A 404 -121.19 39.49 19.97
N THR A 405 -120.42 40.58 20.00
CA THR A 405 -120.79 41.72 19.17
C THR A 405 -120.84 41.24 17.71
N LEU A 406 -121.99 41.19 17.04
CA LEU A 406 -123.35 41.55 17.46
C LEU A 406 -124.34 40.51 16.85
N GLN A 407 -125.19 39.84 17.63
CA GLN A 407 -126.43 40.35 18.26
C GLN A 407 -127.67 40.00 17.39
N ARG A 408 -128.87 40.02 18.00
CA ARG A 408 -130.16 40.20 17.30
C ARG A 408 -130.52 39.09 16.29
N GLU A 409 -130.81 37.92 16.82
CA GLU A 409 -132.23 37.57 17.00
C GLU A 409 -132.46 37.34 18.51
N ARG A 410 -133.63 37.56 19.11
CA ARG A 410 -134.95 37.84 18.52
C ARG A 410 -135.80 38.83 19.31
N ASP A 411 -135.79 38.74 20.63
CA ASP A 411 -136.86 39.30 21.47
C ASP A 411 -136.48 40.70 21.98
N SER A 412 -136.88 41.79 21.32
CA SER A 412 -138.25 42.28 21.07
C SER A 412 -138.93 42.84 22.33
N LEU A 413 -138.69 44.13 22.53
CA LEU A 413 -139.65 45.13 23.03
C LEU A 413 -140.27 44.99 24.44
N ARG A 414 -139.87 45.94 25.30
CA ARG A 414 -140.74 46.89 26.01
C ARG A 414 -142.07 46.37 26.62
N SER A 415 -142.08 46.28 27.95
CA SER A 415 -142.95 47.13 28.79
C SER A 415 -142.23 47.30 30.14
N ASP A 416 -141.37 48.28 30.37
CA ASP A 416 -141.48 49.71 30.03
C ASP A 416 -142.65 50.37 30.79
N ILE A 417 -142.34 51.47 31.50
CA ILE A 417 -143.23 52.60 31.79
C ILE A 417 -144.34 52.46 32.89
N ILE A 418 -144.48 53.54 33.72
CA ILE A 418 -145.67 53.97 34.52
C ILE A 418 -145.94 53.29 35.91
N LYS A 419 -146.21 53.94 37.08
CA LYS A 419 -146.37 55.38 37.53
C LYS A 419 -146.27 55.58 39.08
N LEU A 420 -145.77 56.76 39.53
CA LEU A 420 -146.14 57.61 40.73
C LEU A 420 -146.07 57.01 42.19
N ASN A 421 -146.15 57.73 43.34
CA ASN A 421 -145.78 59.11 43.84
C ASN A 421 -146.09 59.28 45.38
N ASN A 422 -145.80 60.45 46.02
CA ASN A 422 -146.29 61.04 47.34
C ASN A 422 -145.34 61.00 48.61
N THR A 423 -145.44 61.82 49.73
CA THR A 423 -145.19 63.31 49.99
C THR A 423 -145.46 63.89 51.47
N MET A 424 -144.51 64.61 52.18
CA MET A 424 -144.52 65.92 53.04
C MET A 424 -145.34 66.25 54.44
N ALA A 425 -144.89 67.10 55.49
CA ALA A 425 -145.39 67.33 56.98
C ALA A 425 -145.26 68.74 57.87
N ASP A 426 -145.46 68.87 59.27
CA ASP A 426 -145.75 70.12 60.22
C ASP A 426 -145.22 70.26 61.81
N LEU A 427 -145.55 71.30 62.71
CA LEU A 427 -144.94 71.81 64.09
C LEU A 427 -145.84 72.46 65.33
N LYS A 428 -145.32 73.09 66.50
CA LYS A 428 -145.88 74.13 67.60
C LYS A 428 -145.80 73.83 69.22
N HIS A 429 -145.97 74.59 70.40
CA HIS A 429 -145.91 76.01 71.08
C HIS A 429 -146.03 76.13 72.74
N ASP A 430 -146.20 77.31 73.52
CA ASP A 430 -145.73 77.64 75.00
C ASP A 430 -146.44 78.69 76.08
N MET A 431 -146.02 78.85 77.42
CA MET A 431 -146.02 80.04 78.50
C MET A 431 -146.90 80.27 79.88
N MET A 432 -146.47 81.12 80.94
CA MET A 432 -147.16 81.99 82.09
C MET A 432 -146.74 82.14 83.69
N LEU A 433 -147.33 83.07 84.60
CA LEU A 433 -146.93 83.63 86.03
C LEU A 433 -148.08 84.28 87.01
N LYS A 434 -148.12 84.92 88.28
CA LYS A 434 -147.41 85.25 89.66
C LYS A 434 -148.30 86.06 90.79
N ALA A 435 -147.94 86.31 92.13
CA ALA A 435 -148.71 87.09 93.27
C ALA A 435 -148.00 87.55 94.68
N ASN A 436 -148.59 88.35 95.69
CA ASN A 436 -148.03 88.84 97.08
C ASN A 436 -148.93 89.61 98.23
N MET A 437 -148.45 89.89 99.52
CA MET A 437 -148.76 90.93 100.68
C MET A 437 -149.49 90.54 102.08
N ILE A 438 -149.64 91.17 103.33
CA ILE A 438 -149.59 92.51 104.13
C ILE A 438 -149.24 92.46 105.74
N SER A 439 -149.65 93.39 106.71
CA SER A 439 -149.11 93.72 108.15
C SER A 439 -150.08 94.53 109.18
N SER A 440 -149.97 95.01 110.50
CA SER A 440 -149.18 94.98 111.86
C SER A 440 -149.77 95.91 113.07
N LEU A 441 -149.36 95.89 114.41
CA LEU A 441 -149.84 96.86 115.55
C LEU A 441 -149.03 97.29 116.91
N ASN A 442 -149.35 96.84 118.18
CA ASN A 442 -149.44 97.52 119.59
C ASN A 442 -148.20 97.96 120.53
N LEU A 443 -148.35 98.65 121.75
CA LEU A 443 -147.24 99.44 122.44
C LEU A 443 -146.81 99.55 123.98
N ASP A 444 -147.42 100.29 124.94
CA ASP A 444 -146.62 100.98 126.03
C ASP A 444 -146.01 100.18 127.22
N MET A 445 -146.39 98.91 127.45
CA MET A 445 -145.79 98.07 128.52
C MET A 445 -144.30 97.75 128.27
N ASN A 446 -143.82 97.92 127.04
CA ASN A 446 -142.54 97.38 126.56
C ASN A 446 -141.27 97.98 127.21
N LYS A 447 -141.35 99.17 127.82
CA LYS A 447 -140.16 99.99 128.17
C LYS A 447 -139.25 99.46 129.29
N LEU A 448 -139.68 98.48 130.08
CA LEU A 448 -138.84 97.83 131.12
C LEU A 448 -138.27 96.47 130.71
N ASN A 449 -138.86 95.77 129.74
CA ASN A 449 -138.34 94.48 129.26
C ASN A 449 -137.17 94.64 128.29
N VAL A 450 -137.21 95.63 127.39
CA VAL A 450 -136.22 95.84 126.31
C VAL A 450 -134.76 95.82 126.78
N LYS A 451 -134.46 96.34 127.98
CA LYS A 451 -133.09 96.35 128.53
C LYS A 451 -132.55 94.97 128.94
N LEU A 452 -133.39 93.96 129.06
CA LEU A 452 -132.97 92.59 129.32
C LEU A 452 -132.63 91.86 128.00
N ASP A 453 -133.38 92.16 126.93
CA ASP A 453 -133.18 91.57 125.60
C ASP A 453 -131.88 92.07 124.93
N GLU A 454 -131.55 93.36 125.08
CA GLU A 454 -130.31 93.97 124.55
C GLU A 454 -129.04 93.23 125.00
N ALA A 455 -129.01 92.74 126.25
CA ALA A 455 -127.85 92.03 126.81
C ALA A 455 -127.64 90.63 126.19
N TYR A 456 -128.73 89.92 125.86
CA TYR A 456 -128.65 88.59 125.25
C TYR A 456 -128.22 88.64 123.77
N ILE A 457 -128.67 89.67 123.03
CA ILE A 457 -128.36 89.83 121.61
C ILE A 457 -126.85 90.06 121.39
N LEU A 458 -126.21 90.87 122.24
CA LEU A 458 -124.77 91.14 122.15
C LEU A 458 -123.92 89.86 122.35
N LYS A 459 -124.30 88.99 123.29
CA LYS A 459 -123.60 87.71 123.52
C LYS A 459 -123.68 86.81 122.28
N SER A 460 -124.87 86.62 121.72
CA SER A 460 -125.07 85.74 120.55
C SER A 460 -124.32 86.22 119.30
N LYS A 461 -124.09 87.53 119.16
CA LYS A 461 -123.33 88.10 118.03
C LYS A 461 -121.82 87.81 118.16
N ALA A 462 -121.25 87.99 119.35
CA ALA A 462 -119.84 87.68 119.60
C ALA A 462 -119.51 86.18 119.47
N GLU A 463 -120.47 85.30 119.80
CA GLU A 463 -120.30 83.85 119.61
C GLU A 463 -120.24 83.46 118.12
N LYS A 464 -121.00 84.13 117.24
CA LYS A 464 -120.92 83.92 115.78
C LYS A 464 -119.62 84.44 115.17
N GLU A 465 -119.21 85.67 115.52
CA GLU A 465 -117.98 86.29 115.00
C GLU A 465 -116.73 85.45 115.33
N ARG A 466 -116.73 84.72 116.46
CA ARG A 466 -115.68 83.75 116.81
C ARG A 466 -115.66 82.54 115.87
N ASP A 467 -116.83 81.97 115.59
CA ASP A 467 -116.95 80.71 114.84
C ASP A 467 -116.70 80.93 113.33
N GLU A 468 -117.08 82.09 112.80
CA GLU A 468 -116.73 82.53 111.44
C GLU A 468 -115.20 82.64 111.27
N MET A 469 -114.50 83.28 112.21
CA MET A 469 -113.02 83.41 112.18
C MET A 469 -112.29 82.06 112.30
N ALA A 470 -112.86 81.09 113.03
CA ALA A 470 -112.31 79.74 113.10
C ALA A 470 -112.45 79.02 111.74
N GLN A 471 -113.57 79.19 111.05
CA GLN A 471 -113.82 78.57 109.76
C GLN A 471 -112.97 79.18 108.63
N GLU A 472 -112.68 80.50 108.67
CA GLU A 472 -111.70 81.11 107.77
C GLU A 472 -110.29 80.51 107.97
N MET A 473 -109.85 80.35 109.22
CA MET A 473 -108.54 79.76 109.56
C MET A 473 -108.38 78.32 109.02
N GLU A 474 -109.42 77.49 109.09
CA GLU A 474 -109.40 76.13 108.53
C GLU A 474 -109.18 76.15 107.00
N THR A 475 -109.96 76.96 106.27
CA THR A 475 -109.84 77.07 104.80
C THR A 475 -108.53 77.69 104.33
N LEU A 476 -107.83 78.44 105.20
CA LEU A 476 -106.47 78.93 104.92
C LEU A 476 -105.43 77.82 105.12
N HIS A 477 -105.60 76.91 106.08
CA HIS A 477 -104.73 75.74 106.24
C HIS A 477 -104.88 74.75 105.07
N GLU A 478 -106.11 74.43 104.64
CA GLU A 478 -106.36 73.57 103.46
C GLU A 478 -105.69 74.11 102.20
N ARG A 479 -105.64 75.45 102.03
CA ARG A 479 -104.93 76.10 100.92
C ARG A 479 -103.41 76.00 101.05
N ILE A 480 -102.86 76.18 102.26
CA ILE A 480 -101.42 76.07 102.51
C ILE A 480 -100.95 74.64 102.23
N GLU A 481 -101.69 73.62 102.68
CA GLU A 481 -101.39 72.21 102.41
C GLU A 481 -101.45 71.90 100.91
N ASN A 482 -102.51 72.34 100.21
CA ASN A 482 -102.61 72.23 98.74
C ASN A 482 -101.45 72.91 97.99
N TYR A 483 -100.93 74.03 98.50
CA TYR A 483 -99.75 74.68 97.90
C TYR A 483 -98.45 73.93 98.23
N GLN A 484 -98.32 73.34 99.41
CA GLN A 484 -97.17 72.49 99.77
C GLN A 484 -97.12 71.22 98.91
N ASP A 485 -98.25 70.57 98.65
CA ASP A 485 -98.33 69.42 97.74
C ASP A 485 -98.07 69.80 96.27
N GLN A 486 -98.53 70.97 95.82
CA GLN A 486 -98.15 71.46 94.50
C GLN A 486 -96.65 71.76 94.40
N ILE A 487 -96.02 72.28 95.45
CA ILE A 487 -94.57 72.50 95.52
C ILE A 487 -93.81 71.16 95.54
N SER A 488 -94.27 70.16 96.31
CA SER A 488 -93.62 68.84 96.37
C SER A 488 -93.69 68.12 95.01
N LEU A 489 -94.86 68.13 94.37
CA LEU A 489 -95.06 67.58 93.02
C LEU A 489 -94.21 68.31 91.98
N LYS A 490 -94.09 69.64 92.06
CA LYS A 490 -93.24 70.42 91.14
C LYS A 490 -91.75 70.18 91.37
N THR A 491 -91.32 70.01 92.62
CA THR A 491 -89.93 69.63 92.96
C THR A 491 -89.60 68.25 92.40
N SER A 492 -90.51 67.28 92.53
CA SER A 492 -90.36 65.95 91.92
C SER A 492 -90.24 66.04 90.38
N GLN A 493 -91.13 66.80 89.72
CA GLN A 493 -91.07 67.03 88.27
C GLN A 493 -89.77 67.70 87.80
N VAL A 494 -89.18 68.60 88.60
CA VAL A 494 -87.87 69.20 88.30
C VAL A 494 -86.76 68.17 88.41
N ASN A 495 -86.73 67.37 89.47
CA ASN A 495 -85.72 66.31 89.66
C ASN A 495 -85.73 65.32 88.49
N ASP A 496 -86.91 64.81 88.13
CA ASP A 496 -87.17 63.93 86.98
C ASP A 496 -86.59 64.48 85.66
N LEU A 497 -86.70 65.79 85.44
CA LEU A 497 -86.20 66.47 84.24
C LEU A 497 -84.68 66.68 84.30
N THR A 498 -84.11 66.96 85.48
CA THR A 498 -82.65 67.07 85.65
C THR A 498 -81.93 65.73 85.47
N GLU A 499 -82.50 64.61 85.92
CA GLU A 499 -81.90 63.30 85.70
C GLU A 499 -81.93 62.91 84.21
N LYS A 500 -83.06 63.14 83.52
CA LYS A 500 -83.18 62.95 82.07
C LYS A 500 -82.21 63.85 81.29
N LEU A 501 -81.99 65.08 81.74
CA LEU A 501 -80.96 65.97 81.17
C LEU A 501 -79.55 65.36 81.31
N HIS A 502 -79.18 64.89 82.51
CA HIS A 502 -77.89 64.25 82.77
C HIS A 502 -77.71 62.90 82.05
N GLU A 503 -78.79 62.14 81.83
CA GLU A 503 -78.76 60.95 80.98
C GLU A 503 -78.47 61.32 79.52
N LYS A 504 -79.21 62.27 78.94
CA LYS A 504 -78.96 62.72 77.55
C LYS A 504 -77.60 63.39 77.36
N GLN A 505 -77.07 64.06 78.37
CA GLN A 505 -75.71 64.61 78.33
C GLN A 505 -74.63 63.50 78.38
N ARG A 506 -74.88 62.39 79.08
CA ARG A 506 -74.02 61.18 79.05
C ARG A 506 -74.10 60.46 77.70
N GLU A 507 -75.29 60.34 77.10
CA GLU A 507 -75.46 59.80 75.73
C GLU A 507 -74.67 60.60 74.69
N VAL A 508 -74.83 61.93 74.68
CA VAL A 508 -74.12 62.82 73.74
C VAL A 508 -72.60 62.71 73.89
N HIS A 509 -72.08 62.60 75.12
CA HIS A 509 -70.66 62.39 75.34
C HIS A 509 -70.17 61.02 74.82
N SER A 510 -70.97 59.96 75.01
CA SER A 510 -70.70 58.63 74.48
C SER A 510 -70.63 58.63 72.94
N PHE A 511 -71.63 59.23 72.27
CA PHE A 511 -71.64 59.34 70.81
C PHE A 511 -70.47 60.18 70.26
N LYS A 512 -70.07 61.26 70.95
CA LYS A 512 -68.87 62.04 70.56
C LYS A 512 -67.60 61.18 70.58
N LYS A 513 -67.40 60.40 71.65
CA LYS A 513 -66.25 59.49 71.77
C LYS A 513 -66.26 58.38 70.71
N GLN A 514 -67.43 57.85 70.37
CA GLN A 514 -67.57 56.87 69.28
C GLN A 514 -67.24 57.48 67.91
N LEU A 515 -67.71 58.68 67.62
CA LEU A 515 -67.38 59.42 66.39
C LEU A 515 -65.87 59.72 66.28
N GLU A 516 -65.20 60.04 67.39
CA GLU A 516 -63.76 60.25 67.44
C GLU A 516 -62.97 58.96 67.14
N SER A 517 -63.40 57.81 67.69
CA SER A 517 -62.83 56.49 67.36
C SER A 517 -62.98 56.18 65.87
N VAL A 518 -64.20 56.23 65.35
CA VAL A 518 -64.52 55.94 63.94
C VAL A 518 -63.80 56.90 62.98
N HIS A 519 -63.61 58.16 63.37
CA HIS A 519 -62.80 59.10 62.59
C HIS A 519 -61.32 58.71 62.56
N SER A 520 -60.75 58.30 63.71
CA SER A 520 -59.36 57.83 63.77
C SER A 520 -59.15 56.54 62.96
N GLU A 521 -60.09 55.60 63.03
CA GLU A 521 -60.12 54.36 62.24
C GLU A 521 -60.21 54.67 60.74
N LYS A 522 -61.09 55.59 60.32
CA LYS A 522 -61.18 56.06 58.93
C LYS A 522 -59.86 56.66 58.45
N MET A 523 -59.20 57.49 59.26
CA MET A 523 -57.89 58.08 58.90
C MET A 523 -56.79 57.03 58.78
N MET A 524 -56.78 55.99 59.62
CA MET A 524 -55.85 54.87 59.51
C MET A 524 -56.12 54.01 58.28
N LEU A 525 -57.38 53.66 58.01
CA LEU A 525 -57.78 52.90 56.82
C LEU A 525 -57.48 53.67 55.52
N GLN A 526 -57.65 55.00 55.51
CA GLN A 526 -57.28 55.82 54.36
C GLN A 526 -55.76 55.80 54.09
N ARG A 527 -54.92 55.95 55.12
CA ARG A 527 -53.44 55.85 54.94
C ARG A 527 -53.02 54.45 54.48
N ASN A 528 -53.65 53.40 55.01
CA ASN A 528 -53.38 52.03 54.58
C ASN A 528 -53.80 51.79 53.11
N LEU A 529 -54.90 52.40 52.66
CA LEU A 529 -55.29 52.40 51.25
C LEU A 529 -54.26 53.15 50.39
N GLU A 530 -53.85 54.35 50.79
CA GLU A 530 -52.83 55.15 50.09
C GLU A 530 -51.51 54.37 49.97
N ASN A 531 -51.00 53.79 51.07
CA ASN A 531 -49.80 52.95 51.09
C ASN A 531 -49.92 51.73 50.14
N THR A 532 -51.00 50.95 50.25
CA THR A 532 -51.18 49.75 49.41
C THR A 532 -51.37 50.10 47.92
N THR A 533 -51.90 51.28 47.58
CA THR A 533 -51.88 51.76 46.19
C THR A 533 -50.48 52.13 45.70
N GLN A 534 -49.64 52.76 46.53
CA GLN A 534 -48.24 53.05 46.19
C GLN A 534 -47.42 51.76 46.04
N GLU A 535 -47.60 50.78 46.94
CA GLU A 535 -46.97 49.45 46.84
C GLU A 535 -47.33 48.75 45.53
N ARG A 536 -48.63 48.68 45.18
CA ARG A 536 -49.10 48.11 43.90
C ARG A 536 -48.45 48.79 42.70
N ASP A 537 -48.33 50.12 42.71
CA ASP A 537 -47.79 50.86 41.57
C ASP A 537 -46.24 50.77 41.52
N ASN A 538 -45.56 50.63 42.66
CA ASN A 538 -44.16 50.21 42.74
C ASN A 538 -43.96 48.79 42.17
N PHE A 539 -44.83 47.83 42.51
CA PHE A 539 -44.78 46.47 41.94
C PHE A 539 -45.02 46.48 40.42
N ARG A 540 -45.88 47.35 39.89
CA ARG A 540 -46.02 47.56 38.43
C ARG A 540 -44.73 48.08 37.79
N ILE A 541 -44.05 49.05 38.40
CA ILE A 541 -42.77 49.58 37.90
C ILE A 541 -41.69 48.48 37.93
N LEU A 542 -41.66 47.67 38.99
CA LEU A 542 -40.74 46.54 39.10
C LEU A 542 -41.03 45.43 38.07
N GLN A 543 -42.31 45.13 37.84
CA GLN A 543 -42.77 44.19 36.80
C GLN A 543 -42.38 44.68 35.40
N ALA A 544 -42.51 45.97 35.10
CA ALA A 544 -42.09 46.56 33.83
C ALA A 544 -40.55 46.48 33.63
N LYS A 545 -39.77 46.80 34.67
CA LYS A 545 -38.30 46.64 34.64
C LYS A 545 -37.89 45.18 34.41
N SER A 546 -38.47 44.25 35.16
CA SER A 546 -38.23 42.81 35.01
C SER A 546 -38.63 42.32 33.61
N GLY A 547 -39.76 42.77 33.07
CA GLY A 547 -40.19 42.46 31.70
C GLY A 547 -39.17 42.91 30.63
N HIS A 548 -38.63 44.12 30.74
CA HIS A 548 -37.57 44.58 29.84
C HIS A 548 -36.26 43.80 30.02
N GLN A 549 -35.90 43.43 31.24
CA GLN A 549 -34.70 42.64 31.52
C GLN A 549 -34.81 41.22 30.97
N ILE A 550 -35.99 40.60 31.06
CA ILE A 550 -36.33 39.33 30.40
C ILE A 550 -36.24 39.48 28.87
N GLN A 551 -36.77 40.56 28.29
CA GLN A 551 -36.67 40.83 26.85
C GLN A 551 -35.21 40.97 26.38
N GLN A 552 -34.37 41.71 27.13
CA GLN A 552 -32.93 41.84 26.85
C GLN A 552 -32.23 40.48 26.85
N LEU A 553 -32.40 39.69 27.92
CA LEU A 553 -31.84 38.34 28.00
C LEU A 553 -32.37 37.43 26.88
N THR A 554 -33.63 37.57 26.47
CA THR A 554 -34.20 36.81 25.33
C THR A 554 -33.55 37.20 24.00
N THR A 555 -33.25 38.50 23.79
CA THR A 555 -32.50 38.95 22.60
C THR A 555 -31.03 38.52 22.63
N GLU A 556 -30.40 38.44 23.81
CA GLU A 556 -29.03 37.93 23.96
C GLU A 556 -28.96 36.41 23.73
N ILE A 557 -29.92 35.64 24.25
CA ILE A 557 -30.04 34.19 24.00
C ILE A 557 -30.19 33.92 22.51
N SER A 558 -31.13 34.58 21.81
CA SER A 558 -31.34 34.37 20.37
C SER A 558 -30.16 34.86 19.51
N ALA A 559 -29.46 35.92 19.91
CA ALA A 559 -28.19 36.32 19.27
C ALA A 559 -27.09 35.26 19.47
N ASN A 560 -27.00 34.66 20.66
CA ASN A 560 -26.07 33.58 20.95
C ASN A 560 -26.43 32.27 20.22
N GLU A 561 -27.71 31.92 20.06
CA GLU A 561 -28.16 30.79 19.24
C GLU A 561 -27.74 30.95 17.76
N VAL A 562 -27.93 32.14 17.17
CA VAL A 562 -27.45 32.44 15.81
C VAL A 562 -25.93 32.30 15.72
N LYS A 563 -25.20 32.79 16.73
CA LYS A 563 -23.73 32.66 16.80
C LYS A 563 -23.28 31.20 16.92
N ILE A 564 -23.90 30.41 17.78
CA ILE A 564 -23.68 28.96 17.94
C ILE A 564 -23.94 28.23 16.63
N ASN A 565 -25.06 28.52 15.95
CA ASN A 565 -25.37 27.92 14.65
C ASN A 565 -24.33 28.28 13.57
N SER A 566 -23.83 29.52 13.54
CA SER A 566 -22.75 29.92 12.62
C SER A 566 -21.42 29.19 12.91
N LEU A 567 -21.12 28.92 14.19
CA LEU A 567 -19.95 28.15 14.60
C LEU A 567 -20.12 26.66 14.28
N ASN A 568 -21.30 26.08 14.49
CA ASN A 568 -21.62 24.70 14.14
C ASN A 568 -21.43 24.43 12.64
N LEU A 569 -21.94 25.31 11.77
CA LEU A 569 -21.72 25.23 10.32
C LEU A 569 -20.22 25.30 9.97
N LYS A 570 -19.45 26.17 10.65
CA LYS A 570 -18.00 26.30 10.43
C LYS A 570 -17.23 25.06 10.92
N ILE A 571 -17.65 24.46 12.02
CA ILE A 571 -17.16 23.17 12.53
C ILE A 571 -17.50 22.04 11.55
N GLU A 572 -18.70 22.01 10.95
CA GLU A 572 -19.08 21.02 9.95
C GLU A 572 -18.25 21.13 8.67
N HIS A 573 -18.01 22.35 8.16
CA HIS A 573 -17.09 22.60 7.05
C HIS A 573 -15.67 22.11 7.36
N LEU A 574 -15.13 22.43 8.54
CA LEU A 574 -13.80 21.97 8.97
C LEU A 574 -13.75 20.43 9.10
N ASN A 575 -14.78 19.80 9.66
CA ASN A 575 -14.89 18.34 9.75
C ASN A 575 -14.94 17.68 8.37
N ASN A 576 -15.58 18.30 7.37
CA ASN A 576 -15.60 17.77 6.00
C ASN A 576 -14.24 17.92 5.32
N TYR A 577 -13.57 19.07 5.48
CA TYR A 577 -12.19 19.27 5.00
C TYR A 577 -11.18 18.31 5.66
N ILE A 578 -11.36 17.98 6.95
CA ILE A 578 -10.57 16.96 7.64
C ILE A 578 -10.81 15.56 7.05
N LYS A 579 -12.05 15.19 6.68
CA LYS A 579 -12.34 13.91 5.99
C LYS A 579 -11.70 13.85 4.60
N GLU A 580 -11.71 14.96 3.86
CA GLU A 580 -11.05 15.07 2.55
C GLU A 580 -9.52 14.88 2.70
N LEU A 581 -8.89 15.58 3.64
CA LEU A 581 -7.47 15.41 3.95
C LEU A 581 -7.12 14.00 4.45
N GLN A 582 -7.99 13.35 5.23
CA GLN A 582 -7.80 11.95 5.65
C GLN A 582 -7.92 10.96 4.48
N SER A 583 -8.85 11.21 3.55
CA SER A 583 -8.97 10.44 2.31
C SER A 583 -7.72 10.59 1.44
N ASP A 584 -7.24 11.82 1.25
CA ASP A 584 -6.04 12.07 0.46
C ASP A 584 -4.76 11.55 1.13
N LEU A 585 -4.61 11.67 2.44
CA LEU A 585 -3.52 11.04 3.20
C LEU A 585 -3.48 9.54 2.91
N LYS A 586 -4.62 8.86 3.07
CA LYS A 586 -4.76 7.42 2.80
C LYS A 586 -4.47 7.05 1.34
N ASN A 587 -4.84 7.91 0.38
CA ASN A 587 -4.49 7.74 -1.03
C ASN A 587 -2.98 7.88 -1.26
N LYS A 588 -2.30 8.82 -0.60
CA LYS A 588 -0.83 8.95 -0.65
C LYS A 588 -0.12 7.78 0.06
N GLU A 589 -0.63 7.31 1.19
CA GLU A 589 -0.12 6.12 1.89
C GLU A 589 -0.18 4.87 1.01
N ASN A 590 -1.32 4.63 0.35
CA ASN A 590 -1.49 3.54 -0.61
C ASN A 590 -0.51 3.65 -1.78
N LEU A 591 -0.30 4.85 -2.33
CA LEU A 591 0.68 5.10 -3.40
C LEU A 591 2.12 4.84 -2.93
N VAL A 592 2.49 5.29 -1.73
CA VAL A 592 3.81 5.03 -1.12
C VAL A 592 4.00 3.54 -0.82
N ALA A 593 2.96 2.83 -0.39
CA ALA A 593 3.00 1.37 -0.21
C ALA A 593 3.22 0.63 -1.54
N GLY A 594 2.58 1.09 -2.63
CA GLY A 594 2.82 0.64 -4.01
C GLY A 594 4.27 0.86 -4.44
N LEU A 595 4.77 2.09 -4.39
CA LEU A 595 6.15 2.41 -4.76
C LEU A 595 7.19 1.67 -3.89
N ARG A 596 6.88 1.40 -2.60
CA ARG A 596 7.71 0.53 -1.72
C ARG A 596 7.65 -0.95 -2.09
N LYS A 597 6.60 -1.45 -2.76
CA LYS A 597 6.55 -2.79 -3.36
C LYS A 597 7.38 -2.82 -4.64
N ASP A 598 7.15 -1.87 -5.54
CA ASP A 598 7.82 -1.81 -6.84
C ASP A 598 9.34 -1.61 -6.69
N MET A 599 9.77 -0.75 -5.76
CA MET A 599 11.19 -0.61 -5.41
C MET A 599 11.82 -1.91 -4.86
N ARG A 600 11.07 -2.74 -4.12
CA ARG A 600 11.57 -4.06 -3.67
C ARG A 600 11.70 -5.04 -4.83
N GLU A 601 10.74 -5.06 -5.75
CA GLU A 601 10.82 -5.87 -6.96
C GLU A 601 11.96 -5.45 -7.88
N MET A 602 12.19 -4.13 -8.04
CA MET A 602 13.30 -3.61 -8.83
C MET A 602 14.65 -3.88 -8.16
N LYS A 603 14.76 -3.81 -6.82
CA LYS A 603 15.97 -4.26 -6.09
C LYS A 603 16.24 -5.75 -6.29
N ALA A 604 15.22 -6.60 -6.19
CA ALA A 604 15.37 -8.05 -6.42
C ALA A 604 15.79 -8.37 -7.87
N LYS A 605 15.19 -7.68 -8.87
CA LYS A 605 15.61 -7.78 -10.28
C LYS A 605 17.07 -7.35 -10.46
N ASN A 606 17.46 -6.23 -9.86
CA ASN A 606 18.84 -5.72 -9.95
C ASN A 606 19.87 -6.66 -9.29
N GLU A 607 19.52 -7.28 -8.16
CA GLU A 607 20.37 -8.28 -7.50
C GLU A 607 20.55 -9.55 -8.35
N MET A 608 19.48 -10.00 -9.03
CA MET A 608 19.57 -11.11 -9.99
C MET A 608 20.40 -10.75 -11.23
N LEU A 609 20.30 -9.52 -11.73
CA LEU A 609 21.14 -9.02 -12.83
C LEU A 609 22.61 -8.92 -12.41
N ALA A 610 22.91 -8.38 -11.22
CA ALA A 610 24.28 -8.34 -10.68
C ALA A 610 24.88 -9.74 -10.50
N LYS A 611 24.10 -10.70 -10.01
CA LYS A 611 24.50 -12.12 -9.95
C LYS A 611 24.71 -12.73 -11.33
N THR A 612 23.95 -12.31 -12.35
CA THR A 612 24.14 -12.78 -13.72
C THR A 612 25.43 -12.20 -14.31
N ILE A 613 25.66 -10.89 -14.17
CA ILE A 613 26.88 -10.20 -14.60
C ILE A 613 28.12 -10.84 -13.97
N SER A 614 28.13 -11.05 -12.65
CA SER A 614 29.28 -11.67 -11.95
C SER A 614 29.54 -13.12 -12.40
N ASN A 615 28.48 -13.88 -12.72
CA ASN A 615 28.62 -15.22 -13.31
C ASN A 615 29.18 -15.17 -14.74
N ASP A 616 28.86 -14.14 -15.52
CA ASP A 616 29.37 -13.97 -16.89
C ASP A 616 30.81 -13.42 -16.91
N GLU A 617 31.16 -12.50 -16.01
CA GLU A 617 32.53 -12.08 -15.74
C GLU A 617 33.43 -13.28 -15.40
N LEU A 618 32.96 -14.19 -14.54
CA LEU A 618 33.67 -15.42 -14.20
C LEU A 618 33.84 -16.37 -15.40
N LYS A 619 32.87 -16.41 -16.34
CA LYS A 619 33.00 -17.16 -17.61
C LYS A 619 34.01 -16.49 -18.55
N PHE A 620 33.96 -15.16 -18.69
CA PHE A 620 34.91 -14.41 -19.51
C PHE A 620 36.36 -14.54 -18.98
N MET A 621 36.56 -14.55 -17.66
CA MET A 621 37.86 -14.79 -17.06
C MET A 621 38.39 -16.20 -17.38
N LYS A 622 37.56 -17.24 -17.27
CA LYS A 622 37.92 -18.62 -17.63
C LYS A 622 38.24 -18.75 -19.12
N MET A 623 37.37 -18.25 -20.00
CA MET A 623 37.59 -18.20 -21.45
C MET A 623 38.87 -17.41 -21.79
N GLY A 624 39.20 -16.36 -21.04
CA GLY A 624 40.45 -15.61 -21.18
C GLY A 624 41.70 -16.44 -20.84
N HIS A 625 41.65 -17.22 -19.75
CA HIS A 625 42.72 -18.17 -19.41
C HIS A 625 42.86 -19.28 -20.46
N GLU A 626 41.75 -19.91 -20.86
CA GLU A 626 41.71 -20.95 -21.91
C GLU A 626 42.29 -20.43 -23.24
N LEU A 627 41.92 -19.21 -23.67
CA LEU A 627 42.47 -18.57 -24.87
C LEU A 627 43.97 -18.28 -24.76
N GLU A 628 44.49 -17.97 -23.57
CA GLU A 628 45.91 -17.72 -23.36
C GLU A 628 46.72 -19.03 -23.25
N GLU A 629 46.13 -20.12 -22.76
CA GLU A 629 46.71 -21.46 -22.85
C GLU A 629 46.75 -21.95 -24.31
N MET A 630 45.66 -21.81 -25.07
CA MET A 630 45.65 -22.11 -26.51
C MET A 630 46.65 -21.24 -27.30
N ARG A 631 46.93 -20.00 -26.86
CA ARG A 631 47.99 -19.16 -27.45
C ARG A 631 49.38 -19.71 -27.14
N LYS A 632 49.64 -20.14 -25.92
CA LYS A 632 50.92 -20.78 -25.52
C LYS A 632 51.16 -22.08 -26.29
N GLU A 633 50.14 -22.94 -26.40
CA GLU A 633 50.21 -24.18 -27.20
C GLU A 633 50.51 -23.88 -28.68
N ARG A 634 49.75 -22.96 -29.30
CA ARG A 634 49.98 -22.52 -30.68
C ARG A 634 51.40 -21.99 -30.88
N ASN A 635 51.92 -21.19 -29.94
CA ASN A 635 53.27 -20.65 -30.01
C ASN A 635 54.34 -21.76 -29.87
N LEU A 636 54.11 -22.74 -28.99
CA LEU A 636 54.98 -23.91 -28.83
C LEU A 636 55.00 -24.78 -30.10
N VAL A 637 53.84 -25.06 -30.69
CA VAL A 637 53.72 -25.79 -31.97
C VAL A 637 54.39 -25.00 -33.10
N GLY A 638 54.22 -23.68 -33.15
CA GLY A 638 54.91 -22.80 -34.10
C GLY A 638 56.44 -22.91 -33.99
N LEU A 639 56.98 -22.86 -32.77
CA LEU A 639 58.42 -23.03 -32.52
C LEU A 639 58.92 -24.44 -32.90
N GLN A 640 58.12 -25.48 -32.64
CA GLN A 640 58.44 -26.85 -33.08
C GLN A 640 58.42 -26.97 -34.61
N MET A 641 57.50 -26.29 -35.31
CA MET A 641 57.45 -26.27 -36.77
C MET A 641 58.64 -25.52 -37.38
N VAL A 642 59.09 -24.42 -36.78
CA VAL A 642 60.33 -23.72 -37.21
C VAL A 642 61.53 -24.65 -37.06
N ARG A 643 61.77 -25.23 -35.87
CA ARG A 643 62.87 -26.18 -35.65
C ARG A 643 62.83 -27.38 -36.61
N ARG A 644 61.64 -27.91 -36.91
CA ARG A 644 61.44 -28.98 -37.91
C ARG A 644 61.78 -28.54 -39.33
N ASN A 645 61.50 -27.31 -39.71
CA ASN A 645 61.91 -26.76 -40.99
C ASN A 645 63.43 -26.58 -41.06
N ASP A 646 64.05 -26.09 -39.98
CA ASP A 646 65.51 -25.94 -39.89
C ASP A 646 66.22 -27.32 -39.97
N GLU A 647 65.72 -28.33 -39.25
CA GLU A 647 66.12 -29.74 -39.38
C GLU A 647 66.05 -30.21 -40.85
N ILE A 648 64.95 -29.91 -41.55
CA ILE A 648 64.74 -30.27 -42.96
C ILE A 648 65.71 -29.54 -43.90
N VAL A 649 66.05 -28.28 -43.65
CA VAL A 649 67.05 -27.52 -44.42
C VAL A 649 68.42 -28.15 -44.26
N VAL A 650 68.87 -28.39 -43.02
CA VAL A 650 70.16 -29.03 -42.73
C VAL A 650 70.25 -30.45 -43.33
N ILE A 651 69.14 -31.20 -43.36
CA ILE A 651 69.09 -32.52 -44.01
C ILE A 651 69.18 -32.40 -45.54
N LYS A 652 68.53 -31.41 -46.17
CA LYS A 652 68.65 -31.14 -47.61
C LYS A 652 70.07 -30.73 -48.01
N GLU A 653 70.72 -29.89 -47.22
CA GLU A 653 72.12 -29.48 -47.45
C GLU A 653 73.07 -30.69 -47.35
N LYS A 654 72.93 -31.51 -46.32
CA LYS A 654 73.70 -32.77 -46.17
C LYS A 654 73.46 -33.73 -47.34
N LEU A 655 72.22 -33.85 -47.81
CA LEU A 655 71.88 -34.68 -48.96
C LEU A 655 72.48 -34.12 -50.27
N GLN A 656 72.48 -32.80 -50.47
CA GLN A 656 73.10 -32.17 -51.63
C GLN A 656 74.63 -32.33 -51.61
N ILE A 657 75.27 -32.19 -50.45
CA ILE A 657 76.72 -32.43 -50.28
C ILE A 657 77.06 -33.89 -50.58
N ALA A 658 76.26 -34.84 -50.07
CA ALA A 658 76.44 -36.27 -50.34
C ALA A 658 76.23 -36.62 -51.82
N GLN A 659 75.23 -36.02 -52.47
CA GLN A 659 74.96 -36.19 -53.90
C GLN A 659 76.11 -35.63 -54.74
N ASN A 660 76.56 -34.40 -54.47
CA ASN A 660 77.71 -33.79 -55.14
C ASN A 660 78.99 -34.65 -54.98
N ALA A 661 79.20 -35.25 -53.81
CA ALA A 661 80.32 -36.17 -53.58
C ALA A 661 80.18 -37.49 -54.36
N LEU A 662 78.96 -38.05 -54.45
CA LEU A 662 78.67 -39.23 -55.26
C LEU A 662 78.88 -38.97 -56.76
N ASP A 663 78.42 -37.82 -57.27
CA ASP A 663 78.53 -37.44 -58.68
C ASP A 663 80.00 -37.17 -59.07
N ASN A 664 80.75 -36.50 -58.20
CA ASN A 664 82.20 -36.34 -58.35
C ASN A 664 82.93 -37.69 -58.33
N GLY A 665 82.61 -38.57 -57.38
CA GLY A 665 83.19 -39.92 -57.30
C GLY A 665 82.86 -40.79 -58.51
N THR A 666 81.63 -40.68 -59.03
CA THR A 666 81.17 -41.37 -60.25
C THR A 666 81.90 -40.83 -61.49
N THR A 667 82.10 -39.51 -61.57
CA THR A 667 82.87 -38.88 -62.64
C THR A 667 84.33 -39.34 -62.63
N GLN A 668 84.97 -39.35 -61.46
CA GLN A 668 86.34 -39.85 -61.30
C GLN A 668 86.45 -41.35 -61.60
N TYR A 669 85.48 -42.17 -61.18
CA TYR A 669 85.43 -43.59 -61.52
C TYR A 669 85.33 -43.80 -63.03
N ASN A 670 84.43 -43.08 -63.71
CA ASN A 670 84.28 -43.16 -65.17
C ASN A 670 85.56 -42.71 -65.90
N GLN A 671 86.25 -41.68 -65.42
CA GLN A 671 87.58 -41.31 -65.92
C GLN A 671 88.58 -42.45 -65.77
N ARG A 672 88.65 -43.12 -64.61
CA ARG A 672 89.54 -44.29 -64.43
C ARG A 672 89.16 -45.50 -65.27
N VAL A 673 87.87 -45.73 -65.54
CA VAL A 673 87.43 -46.77 -66.47
C VAL A 673 87.89 -46.46 -67.90
N GLU A 674 87.85 -45.19 -68.31
CA GLU A 674 88.34 -44.76 -69.63
C GLU A 674 89.88 -44.79 -69.71
N ASP A 675 90.61 -44.36 -68.67
CA ASP A 675 92.08 -44.54 -68.55
C ASP A 675 92.44 -46.03 -68.77
N ILE A 676 91.75 -46.94 -68.07
CA ILE A 676 91.95 -48.39 -68.20
C ILE A 676 91.58 -48.88 -69.60
N ARG A 677 90.57 -48.30 -70.26
CA ARG A 677 90.19 -48.66 -71.64
C ARG A 677 91.27 -48.22 -72.64
N LEU A 678 91.82 -47.02 -72.47
CA LEU A 678 92.91 -46.50 -73.30
C LEU A 678 94.21 -47.29 -73.07
N LEU A 679 94.57 -47.58 -71.83
CA LEU A 679 95.73 -48.43 -71.50
C LEU A 679 95.58 -49.85 -72.05
N LYS A 680 94.38 -50.45 -71.99
CA LYS A 680 94.11 -51.75 -72.63
C LYS A 680 94.25 -51.71 -74.15
N LYS A 681 93.80 -50.61 -74.79
CA LYS A 681 94.02 -50.40 -76.23
C LYS A 681 95.52 -50.28 -76.53
N GLU A 682 96.29 -49.56 -75.72
CA GLU A 682 97.71 -49.37 -75.95
C GLU A 682 98.52 -50.65 -75.71
N ILE A 683 98.18 -51.43 -74.69
CA ILE A 683 98.70 -52.80 -74.52
C ILE A 683 98.40 -53.66 -75.75
N SER A 684 97.20 -53.54 -76.35
CA SER A 684 96.87 -54.25 -77.58
C SER A 684 97.68 -53.77 -78.79
N ASN A 685 97.93 -52.45 -78.93
CA ASN A 685 98.77 -51.87 -79.97
C ASN A 685 100.21 -52.39 -79.86
N LEU A 686 100.80 -52.28 -78.67
CA LEU A 686 102.17 -52.75 -78.39
C LEU A 686 102.30 -54.28 -78.55
N HIS A 687 101.24 -55.04 -78.26
CA HIS A 687 101.25 -56.48 -78.50
C HIS A 687 101.34 -56.80 -80.00
N THR A 688 100.46 -56.20 -80.82
CA THR A 688 100.47 -56.40 -82.28
C THR A 688 101.73 -55.85 -82.93
N GLU A 689 102.29 -54.73 -82.45
CA GLU A 689 103.61 -54.25 -82.86
C GLU A 689 104.71 -55.27 -82.54
N SER A 690 104.71 -55.83 -81.31
CA SER A 690 105.68 -56.88 -80.95
C SER A 690 105.53 -58.13 -81.81
N GLU A 691 104.31 -58.49 -82.24
CA GLU A 691 104.06 -59.60 -83.15
C GLU A 691 104.56 -59.28 -84.56
N CYS A 692 104.25 -58.10 -85.11
CA CYS A 692 104.80 -57.62 -86.37
C CYS A 692 106.34 -57.63 -86.36
N LEU A 693 106.98 -57.17 -85.29
CA LEU A 693 108.43 -57.22 -85.11
C LEU A 693 108.96 -58.66 -84.99
N LYS A 694 108.30 -59.55 -84.26
CA LYS A 694 108.63 -61.00 -84.23
C LYS A 694 108.51 -61.64 -85.62
N HIS A 695 107.51 -61.26 -86.41
CA HIS A 695 107.35 -61.71 -87.80
C HIS A 695 108.44 -61.14 -88.72
N ALA A 696 108.82 -59.87 -88.57
CA ALA A 696 109.94 -59.26 -89.29
C ALA A 696 111.29 -59.93 -88.94
N ILE A 697 111.52 -60.27 -87.67
CA ILE A 697 112.71 -61.02 -87.22
C ILE A 697 112.72 -62.44 -87.80
N LYS A 698 111.58 -63.15 -87.80
CA LYS A 698 111.46 -64.47 -88.46
C LYS A 698 111.77 -64.37 -89.96
N SER A 699 111.12 -63.43 -90.66
CA SER A 699 111.39 -63.16 -92.08
C SER A 699 112.87 -62.84 -92.35
N THR A 700 113.50 -62.05 -91.48
CA THR A 700 114.95 -61.74 -91.58
C THR A 700 115.81 -62.99 -91.35
N ALA A 701 115.44 -63.87 -90.42
CA ALA A 701 116.13 -65.13 -90.19
C ALA A 701 115.95 -66.11 -91.37
N ASP A 702 114.76 -66.14 -91.99
CA ASP A 702 114.49 -66.96 -93.17
C ASP A 702 115.18 -66.41 -94.42
N MET A 703 115.27 -65.09 -94.60
CA MET A 703 116.13 -64.47 -95.62
C MET A 703 117.62 -64.80 -95.40
N ARG A 704 118.11 -64.87 -94.15
CA ARG A 704 119.47 -65.33 -93.85
C ARG A 704 119.67 -66.82 -94.19
N LYS A 705 118.69 -67.69 -93.91
CA LYS A 705 118.72 -69.10 -94.36
C LYS A 705 118.75 -69.18 -95.88
N GLU A 706 117.97 -68.36 -96.57
CA GLU A 706 117.89 -68.35 -98.03
C GLU A 706 119.17 -67.82 -98.68
N ILE A 707 119.83 -66.80 -98.10
CA ILE A 707 121.19 -66.39 -98.50
C ILE A 707 122.16 -67.56 -98.37
N VAL A 708 122.15 -68.30 -97.25
CA VAL A 708 122.99 -69.50 -97.07
C VAL A 708 122.60 -70.63 -98.04
N ARG A 709 121.31 -70.80 -98.36
CA ARG A 709 120.84 -71.78 -99.36
C ARG A 709 121.31 -71.42 -100.77
N LEU A 710 121.19 -70.15 -101.16
CA LEU A 710 121.64 -69.62 -102.44
C LEU A 710 123.17 -69.67 -102.55
N GLN A 711 123.91 -69.40 -101.48
CA GLN A 711 125.38 -69.47 -101.48
C GLN A 711 125.88 -70.93 -101.49
N ARG A 712 125.15 -71.87 -100.88
CA ARG A 712 125.37 -73.32 -101.05
C ARG A 712 125.04 -73.77 -102.48
N ALA A 713 123.93 -73.31 -103.05
CA ALA A 713 123.54 -73.63 -104.43
C ALA A 713 124.54 -73.05 -105.44
N LEU A 714 125.04 -71.82 -105.22
CA LEU A 714 126.10 -71.21 -106.01
C LEU A 714 127.40 -72.03 -105.93
N ASN A 715 127.78 -72.51 -104.75
CA ASN A 715 128.94 -73.42 -104.62
C ASN A 715 128.67 -74.79 -105.25
N GLN A 716 127.46 -75.32 -105.19
CA GLN A 716 127.08 -76.55 -105.91
C GLN A 716 127.16 -76.34 -107.43
N GLU A 717 126.72 -75.21 -107.96
CA GLU A 717 126.86 -74.88 -109.38
C GLU A 717 128.31 -74.54 -109.77
N HIS A 718 129.13 -73.95 -108.88
CA HIS A 718 130.58 -73.84 -109.12
C HIS A 718 131.27 -75.21 -109.16
N ILE A 719 130.90 -76.15 -108.28
CA ILE A 719 131.37 -77.54 -108.31
C ILE A 719 130.85 -78.25 -109.57
N ARG A 720 129.61 -78.00 -109.97
CA ARG A 720 128.99 -78.57 -111.18
C ARG A 720 129.64 -78.04 -112.45
N ILE A 721 129.93 -76.73 -112.53
CA ILE A 721 130.66 -76.12 -113.64
C ILE A 721 132.07 -76.70 -113.69
N ARG A 722 132.74 -76.89 -112.54
CA ARG A 722 134.05 -77.55 -112.48
C ARG A 722 133.97 -78.99 -112.99
N ALA A 723 133.03 -79.80 -112.48
CA ALA A 723 132.80 -81.16 -112.93
C ALA A 723 132.44 -81.22 -114.43
N LEU A 724 131.57 -80.36 -114.94
CA LEU A 724 131.24 -80.29 -116.37
C LEU A 724 132.42 -79.80 -117.23
N THR A 725 133.36 -79.02 -116.67
CA THR A 725 134.63 -78.65 -117.33
C THR A 725 135.62 -79.81 -117.35
N GLU A 726 135.50 -80.74 -116.40
CA GLU A 726 136.29 -81.96 -116.26
C GLU A 726 135.73 -83.08 -117.16
N ASP A 727 134.40 -83.27 -117.17
CA ASP A 727 133.66 -84.09 -118.15
C ASP A 727 133.91 -83.63 -119.60
N ALA A 728 134.02 -82.30 -119.82
CA ALA A 728 134.38 -81.74 -121.12
C ALA A 728 135.84 -81.98 -121.53
N ARG A 729 136.72 -82.36 -120.60
CA ARG A 729 138.10 -82.80 -120.91
C ARG A 729 138.19 -84.30 -121.22
N THR A 730 137.27 -85.12 -120.73
CA THR A 730 137.23 -86.57 -121.00
C THR A 730 135.79 -87.07 -121.23
N PRO A 731 135.32 -87.12 -122.50
CA PRO A 731 133.92 -87.39 -122.80
C PRO A 731 133.56 -88.89 -122.77
N THR A 732 133.10 -89.39 -121.63
CA THR A 732 132.46 -90.71 -121.49
C THR A 732 131.02 -90.57 -120.98
N GLY A 733 130.04 -90.38 -121.88
CA GLY A 733 128.64 -90.12 -121.51
C GLY A 733 127.63 -91.07 -122.14
N VAL A 734 126.52 -91.34 -121.44
CA VAL A 734 125.33 -92.03 -121.99
C VAL A 734 124.03 -91.35 -121.53
N HIS A 735 123.50 -90.50 -122.42
CA HIS A 735 122.08 -90.10 -122.56
C HIS A 735 121.34 -89.31 -121.45
N ARG A 736 120.15 -88.79 -121.85
CA ARG A 736 119.54 -87.54 -121.38
C ARG A 736 118.02 -87.53 -121.65
N TRP A 737 117.21 -87.28 -120.61
CA TRP A 737 115.75 -86.95 -120.58
C TRP A 737 114.65 -88.05 -120.60
N ARG A 738 113.64 -87.88 -119.72
CA ARG A 738 112.18 -87.99 -120.04
C ARG A 738 111.29 -87.19 -119.05
N ILE A 739 109.96 -87.22 -119.22
CA ILE A 739 108.99 -86.12 -118.89
C ILE A 739 107.75 -86.61 -118.07
N LEU A 740 107.04 -85.70 -117.39
CA LEU A 740 105.87 -85.90 -116.47
C LEU A 740 104.48 -85.50 -117.08
N LYS A 741 103.35 -85.70 -116.37
CA LYS A 741 101.95 -85.32 -116.78
C LYS A 741 100.97 -85.05 -115.61
N GLY A 742 99.84 -84.35 -115.88
CA GLY A 742 98.65 -84.13 -115.00
C GLY A 742 97.51 -83.36 -115.71
N GLU A 743 96.25 -83.36 -115.20
CA GLU A 743 95.04 -82.74 -115.83
C GLU A 743 93.85 -82.47 -114.82
N ASP A 744 92.76 -81.79 -115.24
CA ASP A 744 91.79 -81.03 -114.37
C ASP A 744 90.29 -81.51 -114.31
N PRO A 745 89.44 -81.04 -113.34
CA PRO A 745 88.07 -81.54 -113.05
C PRO A 745 86.87 -80.78 -113.70
N LYS A 746 85.61 -81.09 -113.32
CA LYS A 746 84.38 -80.88 -114.15
C LYS A 746 83.15 -80.24 -113.46
N LYS A 747 82.27 -79.64 -114.31
CA LYS A 747 81.05 -78.84 -114.03
C LYS A 747 80.06 -79.27 -112.91
N PHE A 748 80.03 -80.51 -112.44
CA PHE A 748 78.96 -81.01 -111.56
C PHE A 748 78.93 -80.29 -110.19
N GLU A 749 80.10 -80.11 -109.59
CA GLU A 749 80.30 -79.47 -108.28
C GLU A 749 79.74 -78.03 -108.21
N LEU A 750 79.60 -77.37 -109.36
CA LEU A 750 79.09 -76.00 -109.45
C LEU A 750 77.56 -75.93 -109.31
N LEU A 751 76.84 -76.98 -109.69
CA LEU A 751 75.37 -77.04 -109.63
C LEU A 751 74.85 -77.34 -108.23
N GLU A 752 75.48 -78.27 -107.51
CA GLU A 752 75.14 -78.60 -106.12
C GLU A 752 75.26 -77.36 -105.21
N LYS A 753 76.35 -76.60 -105.39
CA LYS A 753 76.62 -75.36 -104.65
C LYS A 753 75.55 -74.29 -104.84
N LEU A 754 74.90 -74.24 -106.01
CA LEU A 754 73.84 -73.30 -106.34
C LEU A 754 72.51 -73.65 -105.63
N GLN A 755 72.14 -74.93 -105.59
CA GLN A 755 70.92 -75.38 -104.90
C GLN A 755 70.98 -75.19 -103.38
N LEU A 756 72.16 -75.38 -102.77
CA LEU A 756 72.38 -75.12 -101.34
C LEU A 756 72.14 -73.64 -100.97
N LEU A 757 72.55 -72.70 -101.83
CA LEU A 757 72.36 -71.27 -101.61
C LEU A 757 70.87 -70.85 -101.68
N GLN A 758 70.09 -71.40 -102.61
CA GLN A 758 68.66 -71.11 -102.71
C GLN A 758 67.89 -71.55 -101.45
N LYS A 759 68.16 -72.77 -100.94
CA LYS A 759 67.54 -73.26 -99.69
C LYS A 759 67.88 -72.38 -98.48
N ARG A 760 69.09 -71.84 -98.40
CA ARG A 760 69.51 -70.92 -97.32
C ARG A 760 68.76 -69.59 -97.37
N SER A 761 68.58 -69.01 -98.57
CA SER A 761 67.89 -67.73 -98.77
C SER A 761 66.41 -67.79 -98.32
N LEU A 762 65.68 -68.82 -98.73
CA LEU A 762 64.28 -69.02 -98.31
C LEU A 762 64.13 -69.11 -96.78
N LYS A 763 65.05 -69.77 -96.10
CA LYS A 763 65.00 -69.93 -94.63
C LYS A 763 65.15 -68.59 -93.90
N GLN A 764 66.08 -67.73 -94.33
CA GLN A 764 66.24 -66.38 -93.75
C GLN A 764 65.05 -65.45 -94.04
N SER A 765 64.35 -65.63 -95.17
CA SER A 765 63.15 -64.84 -95.49
C SER A 765 62.01 -65.10 -94.49
N ILE A 766 61.75 -66.37 -94.17
CA ILE A 766 60.74 -66.78 -93.18
C ILE A 766 61.10 -66.28 -91.77
N GLU A 767 62.38 -66.37 -91.39
CA GLU A 767 62.87 -65.94 -90.08
C GLU A 767 62.71 -64.43 -89.86
N ASN A 768 63.04 -63.62 -90.88
CA ASN A 768 62.80 -62.17 -90.87
C ASN A 768 61.31 -61.80 -90.78
N SER A 769 60.42 -62.58 -91.40
CA SER A 769 58.96 -62.38 -91.30
C SER A 769 58.47 -62.59 -89.86
N ASN A 770 58.90 -63.69 -89.23
CA ASN A 770 58.55 -64.01 -87.85
C ASN A 770 59.05 -62.97 -86.83
N ILE A 771 60.21 -62.35 -87.07
CA ILE A 771 60.74 -61.26 -86.23
C ILE A 771 59.86 -60.00 -86.35
N LYS A 772 59.43 -59.63 -87.58
CA LYS A 772 58.55 -58.46 -87.80
C LYS A 772 57.20 -58.61 -87.11
N ASN A 773 56.60 -59.81 -87.12
CA ASN A 773 55.32 -60.06 -86.45
C ASN A 773 55.42 -59.88 -84.92
N LYS A 774 56.45 -60.47 -84.30
CA LYS A 774 56.72 -60.30 -82.86
C LYS A 774 56.94 -58.83 -82.46
N LEU A 775 57.61 -58.04 -83.31
CA LEU A 775 57.80 -56.61 -83.08
C LEU A 775 56.46 -55.85 -83.09
N CYS A 776 55.56 -56.17 -84.03
CA CYS A 776 54.23 -55.56 -84.16
C CYS A 776 53.34 -55.88 -82.94
N GLU A 777 53.39 -57.11 -82.43
CA GLU A 777 52.68 -57.54 -81.21
C GLU A 777 53.20 -56.82 -79.95
N ALA A 778 54.53 -56.69 -79.83
CA ALA A 778 55.17 -55.93 -78.75
C ALA A 778 54.82 -54.42 -78.81
N GLN A 779 54.71 -53.84 -80.00
CA GLN A 779 54.28 -52.44 -80.18
C GLN A 779 52.82 -52.24 -79.78
N LYS A 780 51.90 -53.09 -80.26
CA LYS A 780 50.46 -53.03 -79.92
C LYS A 780 50.21 -53.15 -78.41
N THR A 781 50.92 -54.05 -77.73
CA THR A 781 50.83 -54.21 -76.27
C THR A 781 51.45 -53.05 -75.50
N ASN A 782 52.54 -52.44 -76.00
CA ASN A 782 53.09 -51.22 -75.42
C ASN A 782 52.13 -50.03 -75.54
N GLU A 783 51.41 -49.90 -76.66
CA GLU A 783 50.41 -48.85 -76.86
C GLU A 783 49.14 -49.03 -76.01
N THR A 784 48.64 -50.26 -75.83
CA THR A 784 47.50 -50.49 -74.94
C THR A 784 47.87 -50.23 -73.48
N LEU A 785 49.08 -50.62 -73.05
CA LEU A 785 49.60 -50.27 -71.73
C LEU A 785 49.75 -48.74 -71.55
N LYS A 786 50.25 -48.01 -72.56
CA LYS A 786 50.32 -46.54 -72.54
C LYS A 786 48.93 -45.89 -72.47
N ARG A 787 47.94 -46.41 -73.21
CA ARG A 787 46.55 -45.92 -73.17
C ARG A 787 45.84 -46.20 -71.84
N MET A 788 46.16 -47.33 -71.18
CA MET A 788 45.69 -47.59 -69.83
C MET A 788 46.39 -46.68 -68.81
N LEU A 789 47.71 -46.49 -68.91
CA LEU A 789 48.47 -45.58 -68.03
C LEU A 789 48.01 -44.12 -68.14
N SER A 790 47.62 -43.64 -69.33
CA SER A 790 47.07 -42.28 -69.48
C SER A 790 45.66 -42.10 -68.89
N HIS A 791 44.93 -43.20 -68.66
CA HIS A 791 43.63 -43.19 -67.98
C HIS A 791 43.71 -43.53 -66.48
N MET A 792 44.87 -43.95 -65.99
CA MET A 792 45.08 -44.21 -64.56
C MET A 792 45.28 -42.89 -63.80
N PRO A 793 44.40 -42.52 -62.85
CA PRO A 793 44.46 -41.22 -62.21
C PRO A 793 45.71 -41.07 -61.35
N THR A 794 46.57 -40.15 -61.75
CA THR A 794 47.83 -39.79 -61.09
C THR A 794 47.59 -39.30 -59.66
N VAL A 795 48.61 -39.34 -58.79
CA VAL A 795 48.48 -38.97 -57.37
C VAL A 795 47.89 -37.57 -57.19
N GLU A 796 48.30 -36.59 -57.99
CA GLU A 796 47.70 -35.26 -58.00
C GLU A 796 46.22 -35.26 -58.36
N ILE A 797 45.80 -36.03 -59.37
CA ILE A 797 44.40 -36.09 -59.81
C ILE A 797 43.54 -36.70 -58.70
N LYS A 798 44.03 -37.76 -58.05
CA LYS A 798 43.39 -38.33 -56.86
C LYS A 798 43.27 -37.30 -55.73
N HIS A 799 44.33 -36.54 -55.44
CA HIS A 799 44.29 -35.52 -54.40
C HIS A 799 43.34 -34.35 -54.75
N LYS A 800 43.35 -33.88 -56.00
CA LYS A 800 42.43 -32.84 -56.51
C LYS A 800 40.97 -33.31 -56.43
N LEU A 801 40.70 -34.58 -56.75
CA LEU A 801 39.36 -35.17 -56.67
C LEU A 801 38.88 -35.40 -55.23
N VAL A 802 39.76 -35.80 -54.30
CA VAL A 802 39.44 -35.87 -52.85
C VAL A 802 39.14 -34.49 -52.27
N VAL A 803 39.91 -33.47 -52.64
CA VAL A 803 39.64 -32.08 -52.23
C VAL A 803 38.30 -31.60 -52.79
N GLN A 804 38.01 -31.84 -54.07
CA GLN A 804 36.72 -31.51 -54.68
C GLN A 804 35.55 -32.28 -54.05
N GLN A 805 35.71 -33.57 -53.70
CA GLN A 805 34.69 -34.29 -52.92
C GLN A 805 34.48 -33.68 -51.53
N ARG A 806 35.52 -33.16 -50.88
CA ARG A 806 35.41 -32.49 -49.57
C ARG A 806 34.66 -31.16 -49.68
N ILE A 807 34.97 -30.35 -50.70
CA ILE A 807 34.28 -29.10 -51.04
C ILE A 807 32.82 -29.38 -51.40
N ASN A 808 32.55 -30.33 -52.29
CA ASN A 808 31.18 -30.71 -52.68
C ASN A 808 30.37 -31.30 -51.51
N ARG A 809 30.99 -32.02 -50.57
CA ARG A 809 30.32 -32.43 -49.31
C ARG A 809 30.01 -31.25 -48.39
N GLN A 810 30.84 -30.21 -48.35
CA GLN A 810 30.56 -28.96 -47.62
C GLN A 810 29.45 -28.16 -48.31
N MET A 811 29.51 -27.99 -49.64
CA MET A 811 28.45 -27.33 -50.42
C MET A 811 27.12 -28.08 -50.33
N ALA A 812 27.12 -29.42 -50.37
CA ALA A 812 25.91 -30.22 -50.19
C ALA A 812 25.34 -30.12 -48.76
N LYS A 813 26.18 -29.95 -47.73
CA LYS A 813 25.70 -29.61 -46.38
C LYS A 813 25.09 -28.21 -46.34
N ARG A 814 25.74 -27.20 -46.94
CA ARG A 814 25.23 -25.82 -47.00
C ARG A 814 23.95 -25.69 -47.83
N LEU A 815 23.81 -26.46 -48.91
CA LEU A 815 22.57 -26.59 -49.68
C LEU A 815 21.47 -27.30 -48.88
N LYS A 816 21.82 -28.24 -47.98
CA LYS A 816 20.84 -28.84 -47.06
C LYS A 816 20.38 -27.88 -45.95
N THR A 817 21.26 -27.01 -45.43
CA THR A 817 20.81 -25.97 -44.48
C THR A 817 19.98 -24.92 -45.21
N LEU A 818 20.44 -24.38 -46.35
CA LEU A 818 19.69 -23.43 -47.18
C LEU A 818 18.35 -24.00 -47.68
N ALA A 819 18.24 -25.31 -47.93
CA ALA A 819 16.98 -25.96 -48.27
C ALA A 819 16.06 -26.16 -47.05
N ALA A 820 16.63 -26.37 -45.85
CA ALA A 820 15.86 -26.41 -44.60
C ALA A 820 15.36 -25.01 -44.21
N GLU A 821 16.22 -24.00 -44.29
CA GLU A 821 15.90 -22.57 -44.18
C GLU A 821 14.79 -22.20 -45.17
N ARG A 822 14.96 -22.46 -46.47
CA ARG A 822 13.90 -22.23 -47.48
C ARG A 822 12.64 -23.06 -47.24
N SER A 823 12.72 -24.22 -46.57
CA SER A 823 11.52 -24.98 -46.18
C SER A 823 10.78 -24.35 -44.99
N LEU A 824 11.51 -23.76 -44.05
CA LEU A 824 10.95 -22.93 -42.97
C LEU A 824 10.35 -21.65 -43.55
N ASP A 825 11.06 -20.95 -44.44
CA ASP A 825 10.53 -19.78 -45.17
C ASP A 825 9.25 -20.13 -45.93
N MET A 826 9.17 -21.31 -46.56
CA MET A 826 7.96 -21.77 -47.26
C MET A 826 6.82 -22.18 -46.30
N VAL A 827 7.13 -22.61 -45.07
CA VAL A 827 6.13 -22.85 -44.02
C VAL A 827 5.67 -21.52 -43.42
N GLU A 828 6.55 -20.55 -43.25
CA GLU A 828 6.23 -19.22 -42.73
C GLU A 828 5.50 -18.37 -43.77
N LEU A 829 5.85 -18.47 -45.06
CA LEU A 829 5.04 -17.92 -46.15
C LEU A 829 3.67 -18.60 -46.22
N LYS A 830 3.55 -19.90 -45.93
CA LYS A 830 2.24 -20.57 -45.84
C LYS A 830 1.43 -20.15 -44.61
N SER A 831 2.05 -19.92 -43.45
CA SER A 831 1.34 -19.41 -42.27
C SER A 831 0.92 -17.95 -42.48
N ARG A 832 1.82 -17.09 -43.01
CA ARG A 832 1.51 -15.73 -43.45
C ARG A 832 0.42 -15.72 -44.53
N GLN A 833 0.43 -16.65 -45.50
CA GLN A 833 -0.65 -16.78 -46.50
C GLN A 833 -1.96 -17.26 -45.86
N CYS A 834 -1.93 -18.14 -44.85
CA CYS A 834 -3.14 -18.55 -44.13
C CYS A 834 -3.73 -17.39 -43.29
N ILE A 835 -2.86 -16.56 -42.71
CA ILE A 835 -3.22 -15.31 -42.03
C ILE A 835 -3.79 -14.29 -43.04
N ILE A 836 -3.15 -14.10 -44.20
CA ILE A 836 -3.64 -13.26 -45.30
C ILE A 836 -5.00 -13.77 -45.79
N ASN A 837 -5.20 -15.09 -45.93
CA ASN A 837 -6.48 -15.67 -46.31
C ASN A 837 -7.54 -15.50 -45.21
N SER A 838 -7.15 -15.50 -43.93
CA SER A 838 -8.06 -15.17 -42.81
C SER A 838 -8.49 -13.70 -42.82
N TYR A 839 -7.59 -12.78 -43.17
CA TYR A 839 -7.94 -11.37 -43.39
C TYR A 839 -8.71 -11.16 -44.71
N ALA A 840 -8.41 -11.91 -45.77
CA ALA A 840 -9.14 -11.87 -47.03
C ALA A 840 -10.58 -12.37 -46.86
N GLY A 841 -10.82 -13.41 -46.05
CA GLY A 841 -12.17 -13.82 -45.67
C GLY A 841 -12.96 -12.68 -45.00
N LYS A 842 -12.33 -12.00 -44.03
CA LYS A 842 -12.89 -10.81 -43.36
C LYS A 842 -13.06 -9.58 -44.27
N ILE A 843 -12.41 -9.58 -45.44
CA ILE A 843 -12.59 -8.55 -46.48
C ILE A 843 -13.67 -8.96 -47.47
N SER A 844 -13.82 -10.25 -47.78
CA SER A 844 -14.95 -10.78 -48.57
C SER A 844 -16.29 -10.73 -47.82
N GLU A 845 -16.27 -10.65 -46.48
CA GLU A 845 -17.44 -10.28 -45.67
C GLU A 845 -17.82 -8.79 -45.81
N ILE A 846 -17.02 -7.96 -46.52
CA ILE A 846 -17.25 -6.52 -46.75
C ILE A 846 -17.04 -6.17 -48.24
N GLY A 847 -17.95 -6.65 -49.11
CA GLY A 847 -18.11 -6.14 -50.48
C GLY A 847 -18.25 -7.22 -51.55
N GLU A 848 -19.48 -7.44 -52.01
CA GLU A 848 -19.77 -8.35 -53.13
C GLU A 848 -19.67 -7.63 -54.50
N LEU A 849 -18.84 -8.19 -55.41
CA LEU A 849 -19.06 -8.20 -56.87
C LEU A 849 -19.00 -6.83 -57.62
N PRO A 850 -19.11 -6.79 -58.97
CA PRO A 850 -18.25 -7.53 -59.92
C PRO A 850 -17.78 -6.69 -61.14
N PHE A 851 -16.61 -7.02 -61.71
CA PHE A 851 -16.34 -7.00 -63.18
C PHE A 851 -15.05 -7.80 -63.45
N LEU A 852 -15.04 -8.85 -64.27
CA LEU A 852 -14.99 -8.88 -65.75
C LEU A 852 -13.70 -8.30 -66.37
N SER A 853 -12.82 -9.24 -66.75
CA SER A 853 -11.93 -9.32 -67.91
C SER A 853 -11.58 -8.08 -68.78
N ASP A 854 -10.32 -8.12 -69.24
CA ASP A 854 -9.89 -8.07 -70.65
C ASP A 854 -9.12 -6.85 -71.18
N LEU A 855 -8.32 -7.16 -72.21
CA LEU A 855 -7.64 -6.30 -73.20
C LEU A 855 -6.36 -5.50 -72.86
N LYS A 856 -5.41 -5.64 -73.81
CA LYS A 856 -4.33 -4.74 -74.25
C LYS A 856 -3.10 -4.63 -73.34
N ASN A 857 -1.88 -4.92 -73.80
CA ASN A 857 -1.15 -4.51 -75.02
C ASN A 857 -0.90 -2.99 -75.08
N GLU A 858 0.36 -2.56 -74.97
CA GLU A 858 1.05 -2.09 -76.17
C GLU A 858 2.59 -2.05 -76.05
N LEU A 859 3.21 -1.91 -77.22
CA LEU A 859 4.63 -2.03 -77.48
C LEU A 859 5.47 -0.92 -76.85
N LYS A 860 6.72 -1.26 -76.50
CA LYS A 860 7.84 -0.56 -77.15
C LYS A 860 8.98 -1.52 -77.48
N SER A 861 9.06 -1.86 -78.76
CA SER A 861 10.04 -2.75 -79.38
C SER A 861 11.18 -1.97 -80.04
N GLY A 862 12.39 -2.52 -80.05
CA GLY A 862 13.47 -2.11 -80.96
C GLY A 862 14.87 -2.23 -80.35
N ILE A 863 15.91 -2.61 -81.09
CA ILE A 863 15.99 -3.03 -82.51
C ILE A 863 17.02 -4.17 -82.66
N LEU A 864 16.98 -4.80 -83.85
CA LEU A 864 17.72 -5.94 -84.38
C LEU A 864 19.27 -5.72 -84.41
N ASP A 865 20.16 -6.59 -84.91
CA ASP A 865 20.00 -7.66 -85.91
C ASP A 865 21.20 -8.65 -85.99
N VAL A 866 21.15 -9.52 -87.01
CA VAL A 866 22.21 -10.29 -87.70
C VAL A 866 22.27 -11.79 -87.39
N LYS A 867 22.44 -12.55 -88.47
CA LYS A 867 22.37 -14.02 -88.60
C LYS A 867 23.77 -14.66 -88.74
N ASN A 868 23.76 -15.96 -89.09
CA ASN A 868 24.81 -16.74 -89.75
C ASN A 868 25.98 -17.25 -88.87
N GLU A 869 26.52 -18.46 -89.09
CA GLU A 869 26.04 -19.63 -89.88
C GLU A 869 26.75 -20.95 -89.45
N ILE A 870 26.10 -22.09 -89.74
CA ILE A 870 26.66 -23.40 -90.13
C ILE A 870 28.04 -23.79 -89.53
N SER A 871 28.11 -24.84 -88.68
CA SER A 871 28.35 -26.21 -89.21
C SER A 871 27.92 -27.36 -88.27
N LYS A 872 27.06 -28.24 -88.80
CA LYS A 872 27.17 -29.72 -88.90
C LYS A 872 28.13 -30.45 -87.93
N SER A 873 27.77 -31.58 -87.28
CA SER A 873 26.58 -32.44 -87.43
C SER A 873 26.41 -33.46 -86.30
N ASN A 874 25.17 -33.92 -86.08
CA ASN A 874 24.66 -35.23 -85.61
C ASN A 874 25.60 -36.10 -84.73
N MET A 875 25.28 -36.54 -83.52
CA MET A 875 23.98 -36.88 -82.89
C MET A 875 23.21 -38.03 -83.58
N SER A 876 23.61 -39.27 -83.24
CA SER A 876 22.84 -40.53 -83.29
C SER A 876 23.51 -41.46 -82.25
N LEU A 877 22.84 -41.94 -81.20
CA LEU A 877 22.03 -43.17 -81.14
C LEU A 877 22.80 -44.41 -81.69
N VAL A 878 23.21 -45.40 -80.86
CA VAL A 878 22.42 -46.48 -80.17
C VAL A 878 22.12 -47.65 -81.14
N PRO A 879 22.03 -48.96 -80.76
CA PRO A 879 22.07 -49.65 -79.45
C PRO A 879 23.10 -50.83 -79.34
N GLN A 880 22.96 -51.70 -78.31
CA GLN A 880 23.19 -53.17 -78.32
C GLN A 880 24.65 -53.71 -78.44
N GLU A 881 25.06 -54.88 -77.92
CA GLU A 881 24.46 -55.91 -77.02
C GLU A 881 25.58 -56.83 -76.44
N TYR A 882 25.25 -57.80 -75.56
CA TYR A 882 26.08 -58.99 -75.16
C TYR A 882 27.41 -58.77 -74.38
N MET A 883 27.92 -59.70 -73.55
CA MET A 883 27.36 -60.88 -72.86
C MET A 883 28.15 -61.17 -71.56
N GLU A 884 27.71 -62.17 -70.79
CA GLU A 884 28.21 -62.61 -69.47
C GLU A 884 29.60 -63.27 -69.46
N CYS A 885 30.31 -63.10 -68.33
CA CYS A 885 30.91 -64.19 -67.55
C CYS A 885 31.19 -63.69 -66.12
N GLY A 886 31.17 -64.55 -65.11
CA GLY A 886 31.32 -64.13 -63.70
C GLY A 886 31.64 -65.25 -62.70
N LEU A 887 31.50 -64.94 -61.40
CA LEU A 887 31.82 -65.76 -60.22
C LEU A 887 33.35 -65.99 -60.03
N PHE A 888 33.91 -66.23 -58.83
CA PHE A 888 33.43 -66.35 -57.44
C PHE A 888 34.09 -65.23 -56.58
N SER A 889 33.39 -64.58 -55.64
CA SER A 889 33.31 -64.85 -54.18
C SER A 889 34.57 -64.45 -53.38
N ASP A 890 34.52 -64.00 -52.12
CA ASP A 890 33.43 -64.07 -51.14
C ASP A 890 33.16 -62.77 -50.34
N ALA A 891 32.10 -62.88 -49.54
CA ALA A 891 31.46 -61.97 -48.59
C ALA A 891 32.38 -61.33 -47.49
N ASP A 892 31.92 -60.47 -46.56
CA ASP A 892 30.54 -60.08 -46.20
C ASP A 892 30.45 -58.70 -45.48
N THR A 893 29.26 -58.37 -44.98
CA THR A 893 28.86 -57.29 -44.05
C THR A 893 28.73 -55.87 -44.61
N LYS A 894 27.47 -55.47 -44.86
CA LYS A 894 27.02 -54.07 -44.81
C LYS A 894 26.26 -53.84 -43.51
N THR A 895 26.46 -52.69 -42.87
CA THR A 895 25.63 -52.20 -41.75
C THR A 895 24.81 -50.97 -42.12
N SER A 896 23.71 -50.77 -41.38
CA SER A 896 22.92 -49.53 -41.25
C SER A 896 21.81 -49.21 -42.26
N THR A 897 20.56 -49.41 -41.81
CA THR A 897 19.46 -48.41 -41.74
C THR A 897 18.42 -48.96 -40.74
N MET A 898 18.13 -48.33 -39.60
CA MET A 898 17.37 -47.08 -39.34
C MET A 898 15.85 -47.26 -39.25
N CYS A 899 15.26 -46.68 -38.18
CA CYS A 899 13.83 -46.45 -37.92
C CYS A 899 12.93 -47.68 -37.63
N ALA A 900 11.84 -47.58 -36.86
CA ALA A 900 11.44 -46.59 -35.83
C ALA A 900 10.15 -47.04 -35.08
N LYS A 901 9.80 -46.29 -34.02
CA LYS A 901 8.45 -46.02 -33.44
C LYS A 901 7.99 -46.78 -32.18
N LEU A 902 7.28 -45.97 -31.39
CA LEU A 902 6.21 -46.22 -30.41
C LEU A 902 6.55 -46.55 -28.95
N THR A 903 5.83 -45.83 -28.10
CA THR A 903 5.55 -46.06 -26.68
C THR A 903 4.71 -47.35 -26.55
N ASP A 904 4.60 -48.03 -25.40
CA ASP A 904 4.20 -47.47 -24.11
C ASP A 904 4.65 -48.28 -22.87
N SER A 905 4.22 -47.82 -21.71
CA SER A 905 4.38 -48.41 -20.37
C SER A 905 4.32 -49.95 -20.29
N LEU A 906 5.23 -50.55 -19.51
CA LEU A 906 4.89 -51.18 -18.22
C LEU A 906 6.15 -51.64 -17.45
N ASN A 907 6.14 -51.42 -16.14
CA ASN A 907 7.23 -51.77 -15.23
C ASN A 907 6.94 -53.13 -14.58
N PRO A 908 7.88 -54.10 -14.59
CA PRO A 908 7.91 -55.04 -13.46
C PRO A 908 9.31 -55.47 -12.98
N LYS A 909 9.49 -55.34 -11.66
CA LYS A 909 10.22 -56.28 -10.77
C LYS A 909 11.72 -56.51 -11.01
N MET A 910 12.52 -55.76 -10.26
CA MET A 910 13.66 -56.37 -9.54
C MET A 910 13.15 -56.89 -8.19
N PHE A 911 13.25 -58.20 -7.97
CA PHE A 911 12.95 -58.82 -6.68
C PHE A 911 13.73 -60.13 -6.55
N LYS A 912 14.77 -60.16 -5.72
CA LYS A 912 15.26 -61.38 -5.06
C LYS A 912 16.12 -61.04 -3.85
N HIS A 913 15.87 -61.77 -2.78
CA HIS A 913 16.59 -61.67 -1.52
C HIS A 913 18.04 -62.14 -1.69
N LEU A 914 18.99 -61.43 -1.09
CA LEU A 914 19.44 -61.79 0.26
C LEU A 914 19.82 -60.51 1.05
#